data_AF-F7DKY7-F1
#
_entry.id   AF-F7DKY7-F1
#
_cell.length_a   1.000
_cell.length_b   1.000
_cell.length_c   1.000
_cell.angle_alpha   90.00
_cell.angle_beta   90.00
_cell.angle_gamma   90.00
#
_symmetry.space_group_name_H-M   'P 1'
#
loop_
_entity.id
_entity.type
_entity.pdbx_description
1 polymer ?
#
loop_
_entity_poly.entity_id
_entity_poly.type
_entity_poly.pdbx_seq_one_letter_code
_entity_poly.pdbx_strand_id
1 'polypeptide(L)'
;MLLACSQFQLFTEHHHLLKALETESYDTALSRTGPCVASLLVCIMSLKLERSIDSSALHKIAADMSNLIESLDTSELRFEGEEVDADITSDTKVSGACFPFSAIYHTKGFKDADLQAFLIGCPIKVRVLEVERFASSSSSKAPVLNIYTIELTHGEFTWQVKRKYKHFQDLHRELLRYKAFIRIPIPTRSHTVRRQTVKRGDVRSMPNLPRNAEIVREEQSSSRRKQLEDYLSALLKMPMYRNYHATREFIDVSQLSFIHDLGPKGIEGTIMKRSGGHRIPGLNCCGQGSVCYRWSKRWLVVKDSFLLYMKLDTGAISFVLLVDKEFSIKIGKKETETKYGLRIDNLSRTLILKCNSYRHARWWGQAIEEFVRKNGKNFLTDHRFGSYAAIQNNTLSKWYVNAKFYFSDVADAMESAKEEIFITDWWLSPEIFLKRPVVEGNRWRLDCILKRKAQQGVKIFVMLYKEVELALGINSEYSKRTLLRIHPNIKVMRHPDHMSSSVYLWAHHEKIVVIDQSVAFVGGIDLAYGRWDDDEHRLTDVGSVKRIVTTQSTTAINKISSDSTSSLNGDNRPEKKKSFEVPAKKDEDAVDSSRIRGLGKSRKFAKFSLYKQLHKHNLQHADSVSSIDSESHRGSIRSLQTGVGELLGETRFWHGKDYCNFVFKDWVQLDKPFADFIDRYQTPRMPWHDIASVVHGKAARDVARHFIQRWNFAKIMKPKYRSLSYPFLLPKSNKTAKELPYQVPGSVHAQVQVLRSAADWSAGIKYHEESIHNAYVHVIENSKHYIYIENQFFISCADNKLVFNKIGDTIAQRILKAHRENKRYRVYVITPLLPGFEGDISTGGGSALQAVMHFNYRTICRGDNSIIGQLKAEIGNQWINYISFCGLRTHAELEGNLVTELIYVHSKLLIADDNTVIIGSANINDRSMMGKRDSEMAVVFQDTETVPSVMDGETYEAGKFALSLRMHCFRLLLGCFNDPSVNIQDPVSDKFFKEVWVATAARNTTIFDKVFRCLPSDEVHNFFHLPEYLAKPGLATQDRVKAQEELQRIKGFVVQFPFFFLAAENLLPSVGTKEAMVPMETWT
;
A
#
# COMPACT_ATOMS: atom_id res chain seq x y z
N MET A 1 33.69 -24.80 18.72
CA MET A 1 35.17 -24.91 18.61
C MET A 1 35.51 -26.39 18.61
N LEU A 2 36.55 -26.83 17.89
CA LEU A 2 36.98 -28.24 17.79
C LEU A 2 35.91 -29.25 17.31
N LEU A 3 35.64 -29.27 16.01
CA LEU A 3 35.82 -30.44 15.13
C LEU A 3 35.31 -30.13 13.71
N ALA A 4 36.19 -29.57 12.89
CA ALA A 4 35.97 -29.35 11.46
C ALA A 4 37.28 -29.64 10.74
N CYS A 5 37.51 -30.91 10.39
CA CYS A 5 38.72 -31.34 9.68
C CYS A 5 38.51 -32.66 8.93
N SER A 6 38.18 -32.58 7.64
CA SER A 6 38.60 -33.53 6.60
C SER A 6 38.09 -33.08 5.22
N GLN A 7 38.85 -33.40 4.18
CA GLN A 7 38.46 -33.31 2.76
C GLN A 7 38.05 -31.92 2.22
N PHE A 8 38.96 -30.96 2.40
CA PHE A 8 39.38 -30.14 1.26
C PHE A 8 40.73 -30.67 0.74
N GLN A 9 41.13 -30.29 -0.48
CA GLN A 9 42.34 -30.68 -1.22
C GLN A 9 42.36 -32.06 -1.89
N LEU A 10 42.25 -32.06 -3.22
CA LEU A 10 43.24 -32.69 -4.10
C LEU A 10 43.17 -32.05 -5.49
N PHE A 11 44.09 -31.13 -5.80
CA PHE A 11 44.74 -30.92 -7.10
C PHE A 11 45.60 -29.64 -7.09
N THR A 12 46.82 -29.77 -6.55
CA THR A 12 47.91 -28.82 -6.76
C THR A 12 49.22 -29.59 -6.74
N GLU A 13 49.76 -29.91 -7.92
CA GLU A 13 51.15 -30.33 -8.03
C GLU A 13 51.72 -29.98 -9.41
N HIS A 14 52.54 -28.94 -9.46
CA HIS A 14 53.89 -29.06 -10.01
C HIS A 14 54.79 -28.02 -9.35
N HIS A 15 56.10 -28.28 -9.34
CA HIS A 15 57.00 -27.80 -8.30
C HIS A 15 57.74 -26.49 -8.58
N HIS A 16 58.36 -25.98 -7.51
CA HIS A 16 59.35 -24.91 -7.44
C HIS A 16 60.33 -24.78 -8.63
N LEU A 17 60.87 -23.57 -8.83
CA LEU A 17 62.33 -23.36 -8.71
C LEU A 17 62.74 -21.88 -8.51
N LEU A 18 63.82 -21.73 -7.73
CA LEU A 18 64.78 -20.61 -7.66
C LEU A 18 64.42 -19.24 -7.05
N LYS A 19 65.51 -18.57 -6.62
CA LYS A 19 65.59 -17.29 -5.92
C LYS A 19 66.16 -16.20 -6.85
N ALA A 20 65.88 -14.95 -6.49
CA ALA A 20 66.65 -13.72 -6.70
C ALA A 20 67.86 -13.72 -7.67
N LEU A 21 67.85 -12.76 -8.61
CA LEU A 21 68.87 -11.70 -8.70
C LEU A 21 68.43 -10.54 -9.63
N GLU A 22 69.16 -9.43 -9.50
CA GLU A 22 69.42 -8.39 -10.53
C GLU A 22 68.32 -7.44 -11.06
N THR A 23 68.80 -6.46 -11.82
CA THR A 23 68.24 -5.12 -12.05
C THR A 23 68.48 -4.64 -13.50
N GLU A 24 68.04 -3.43 -13.83
CA GLU A 24 68.43 -2.61 -15.00
C GLU A 24 67.82 -2.89 -16.40
N SER A 25 66.82 -2.06 -16.74
CA SER A 25 66.85 -1.13 -17.90
C SER A 25 66.48 -1.57 -19.34
N TYR A 26 66.17 -0.53 -20.14
CA TYR A 26 66.06 -0.39 -21.61
C TYR A 26 65.07 -1.19 -22.49
N ASP A 27 64.01 -0.46 -22.87
CA ASP A 27 63.51 -0.17 -24.23
C ASP A 27 63.13 -1.22 -25.31
N THR A 28 61.95 -0.93 -25.90
CA THR A 28 61.49 -1.19 -27.28
C THR A 28 61.46 -2.60 -27.89
N ALA A 29 60.23 -3.10 -28.11
CA ALA A 29 59.80 -3.60 -29.42
C ALA A 29 58.26 -3.56 -29.56
N LEU A 30 57.74 -3.31 -30.77
CA LEU A 30 56.30 -3.35 -31.10
C LEU A 30 55.89 -4.74 -31.65
N SER A 31 54.64 -5.19 -31.41
CA SER A 31 53.56 -4.94 -32.39
C SER A 31 52.23 -5.70 -32.12
N ARG A 32 51.16 -5.21 -32.78
CA ARG A 32 49.91 -5.93 -33.17
C ARG A 32 49.00 -6.54 -32.09
N THR A 33 48.09 -5.72 -31.54
CA THR A 33 46.69 -6.13 -31.31
C THR A 33 45.72 -4.94 -31.48
N GLY A 34 44.45 -5.25 -31.75
CA GLY A 34 43.31 -4.31 -31.79
C GLY A 34 42.19 -4.81 -32.72
N PRO A 35 41.01 -4.15 -32.78
CA PRO A 35 40.54 -3.05 -31.92
C PRO A 35 39.13 -3.27 -31.32
N CYS A 36 38.87 -2.84 -30.07
CA CYS A 36 37.48 -2.67 -29.61
C CYS A 36 37.22 -1.63 -28.47
N VAL A 37 38.19 -0.75 -28.15
CA VAL A 37 37.97 0.34 -27.16
C VAL A 37 38.58 1.66 -27.67
N ALA A 38 38.11 2.16 -28.82
CA ALA A 38 38.69 3.34 -29.47
C ALA A 38 37.70 4.22 -30.26
N SER A 39 36.46 4.39 -29.79
CA SER A 39 35.42 5.19 -30.51
C SER A 39 34.67 6.22 -29.64
N LEU A 40 35.21 6.61 -28.47
CA LEU A 40 34.57 7.61 -27.59
C LEU A 40 35.46 8.80 -27.18
N LEU A 41 36.75 8.83 -27.56
CA LEU A 41 37.68 9.91 -27.18
C LEU A 41 38.06 10.86 -28.35
N VAL A 42 38.11 10.35 -29.59
CA VAL A 42 38.54 11.16 -30.75
C VAL A 42 37.44 12.15 -31.20
N CYS A 43 36.16 11.80 -31.01
CA CYS A 43 35.02 12.65 -31.40
C CYS A 43 34.79 13.87 -30.48
N ILE A 44 35.67 14.11 -29.49
CA ILE A 44 35.62 15.23 -28.54
C ILE A 44 36.76 16.24 -28.79
N MET A 45 37.74 15.92 -29.64
CA MET A 45 38.91 16.78 -29.90
C MET A 45 39.00 17.39 -31.31
N SER A 46 38.02 17.16 -32.20
CA SER A 46 37.95 17.84 -33.50
C SER A 46 36.56 18.42 -33.80
N LEU A 47 36.24 19.52 -33.11
CA LEU A 47 35.27 20.55 -33.52
C LEU A 47 35.52 21.80 -32.66
N LYS A 48 36.70 22.40 -32.85
CA LYS A 48 37.21 23.49 -32.00
C LYS A 48 37.84 24.63 -32.81
N LEU A 49 37.11 25.13 -33.81
CA LEU A 49 37.37 26.45 -34.42
C LEU A 49 36.05 27.08 -34.91
N GLU A 50 36.06 28.41 -34.99
CA GLU A 50 35.10 29.26 -35.72
C GLU A 50 33.59 29.12 -35.43
N ARG A 51 33.13 29.84 -34.40
CA ARG A 51 32.48 31.14 -34.63
C ARG A 51 32.40 31.95 -33.33
N SER A 52 33.25 32.98 -33.23
CA SER A 52 33.22 33.94 -32.13
C SER A 52 32.07 34.94 -32.32
N ILE A 53 30.96 34.72 -31.62
CA ILE A 53 30.00 35.80 -31.33
C ILE A 53 30.53 36.54 -30.11
N ASP A 54 30.75 37.85 -30.23
CA ASP A 54 31.47 38.62 -29.23
C ASP A 54 30.70 38.81 -27.92
N SER A 55 31.04 37.99 -26.92
CA SER A 55 30.53 38.11 -25.56
C SER A 55 31.18 39.26 -24.76
N SER A 56 32.29 39.83 -25.25
CA SER A 56 32.97 40.97 -24.63
C SER A 56 32.10 42.23 -24.70
N ALA A 57 31.56 42.54 -25.88
CA ALA A 57 30.62 43.65 -26.06
C ALA A 57 29.38 43.54 -25.15
N LEU A 58 28.76 42.35 -25.07
CA LEU A 58 27.60 42.13 -24.19
C LEU A 58 27.93 42.21 -22.70
N HIS A 59 29.13 41.78 -22.28
CA HIS A 59 29.56 41.95 -20.89
C HIS A 59 29.96 43.40 -20.56
N LYS A 60 30.56 44.15 -21.50
CA LYS A 60 30.77 45.59 -21.35
C LYS A 60 29.43 46.32 -21.21
N ILE A 61 28.50 46.14 -22.15
CA ILE A 61 27.16 46.75 -22.07
C ILE A 61 26.45 46.40 -20.75
N ALA A 62 26.55 45.16 -20.26
CA ALA A 62 25.97 44.78 -18.97
C ALA A 62 26.67 45.43 -17.75
N ALA A 63 27.99 45.69 -17.82
CA ALA A 63 28.74 46.41 -16.79
C ALA A 63 28.46 47.92 -16.85
N ASP A 64 28.50 48.52 -18.04
CA ASP A 64 28.23 49.94 -18.28
C ASP A 64 26.79 50.28 -17.90
N MET A 65 25.80 49.44 -18.22
CA MET A 65 24.43 49.58 -17.73
C MET A 65 24.31 49.36 -16.22
N SER A 66 25.19 48.57 -15.58
CA SER A 66 25.20 48.46 -14.13
C SER A 66 25.74 49.73 -13.48
N ASN A 67 26.81 50.32 -14.02
CA ASN A 67 27.37 51.59 -13.59
C ASN A 67 26.37 52.74 -13.78
N LEU A 68 25.70 52.80 -14.95
CA LEU A 68 24.67 53.80 -15.27
C LEU A 68 23.43 53.69 -14.35
N ILE A 69 23.14 52.50 -13.83
CA ILE A 69 22.06 52.27 -12.84
C ILE A 69 22.52 52.59 -11.41
N GLU A 70 23.81 52.54 -11.10
CA GLU A 70 24.36 53.00 -9.81
C GLU A 70 24.56 54.54 -9.77
N SER A 71 24.64 55.22 -10.92
CA SER A 71 24.68 56.69 -11.02
C SER A 71 23.31 57.37 -11.07
N LEU A 72 22.19 56.63 -11.19
CA LEU A 72 20.84 57.21 -11.22
C LEU A 72 20.34 57.52 -9.80
N ASP A 73 20.33 58.80 -9.42
CA ASP A 73 19.68 59.22 -8.18
C ASP A 73 18.15 59.09 -8.26
N THR A 74 17.49 58.85 -7.13
CA THR A 74 16.05 58.58 -7.04
C THR A 74 15.19 59.84 -6.94
N SER A 75 15.74 60.99 -7.35
CA SER A 75 15.10 62.31 -7.32
C SER A 75 14.34 62.62 -8.61
N GLU A 76 14.90 62.27 -9.78
CA GLU A 76 14.43 62.69 -11.10
C GLU A 76 13.38 61.77 -11.77
N LEU A 77 12.62 61.00 -10.99
CA LEU A 77 11.50 60.18 -11.50
C LEU A 77 10.18 60.49 -10.79
N ARG A 78 9.83 61.79 -10.77
CA ARG A 78 8.48 62.28 -10.51
C ARG A 78 7.84 62.73 -11.83
N PHE A 79 6.63 62.24 -12.09
CA PHE A 79 5.63 62.92 -12.90
C PHE A 79 4.35 62.90 -12.08
N GLU A 80 3.72 64.06 -11.95
CA GLU A 80 2.39 64.20 -11.37
C GLU A 80 1.35 63.98 -12.48
N GLY A 81 0.18 63.43 -12.13
CA GLY A 81 -0.78 62.97 -13.13
C GLY A 81 -1.94 62.17 -12.53
N GLU A 82 -2.91 62.92 -12.00
CA GLU A 82 -4.36 62.63 -11.88
C GLU A 82 -4.84 61.32 -11.22
N GLU A 83 -5.79 61.49 -10.30
CA GLU A 83 -6.60 60.42 -9.73
C GLU A 83 -7.74 60.07 -10.68
N VAL A 84 -7.96 58.77 -10.92
CA VAL A 84 -9.19 58.27 -11.55
C VAL A 84 -9.60 57.01 -10.78
N ASP A 85 -10.71 57.10 -10.05
CA ASP A 85 -11.30 55.94 -9.39
C ASP A 85 -11.81 54.91 -10.41
N ALA A 86 -11.68 53.65 -10.05
CA ALA A 86 -12.15 52.53 -10.85
C ALA A 86 -12.65 51.41 -9.93
N ASP A 87 -13.92 51.50 -9.55
CA ASP A 87 -14.62 50.43 -8.84
C ASP A 87 -14.49 49.11 -9.60
N ILE A 88 -13.97 48.09 -8.93
CA ILE A 88 -14.05 46.72 -9.41
C ILE A 88 -15.25 46.09 -8.71
N THR A 89 -16.36 46.03 -9.44
CA THR A 89 -17.64 45.45 -9.03
C THR A 89 -17.45 44.12 -8.31
N SER A 90 -17.86 44.08 -7.05
CA SER A 90 -17.89 42.85 -6.26
C SER A 90 -19.07 41.98 -6.67
N ASP A 91 -18.85 40.93 -7.45
CA ASP A 91 -19.74 39.77 -7.40
C ASP A 91 -19.10 38.45 -7.81
N THR A 92 -18.53 37.75 -6.82
CA THR A 92 -18.49 36.28 -6.79
C THR A 92 -18.28 35.83 -5.36
N LYS A 93 -19.16 34.98 -4.82
CA LYS A 93 -19.04 34.46 -3.44
C LYS A 93 -17.76 33.62 -3.30
N VAL A 94 -16.75 34.16 -2.62
CA VAL A 94 -15.45 33.51 -2.44
C VAL A 94 -15.57 32.33 -1.47
N SER A 95 -15.82 31.13 -2.00
CA SER A 95 -15.42 29.90 -1.33
C SER A 95 -13.89 29.90 -1.13
N GLY A 96 -13.43 29.42 0.02
CA GLY A 96 -12.08 29.70 0.54
C GLY A 96 -10.94 29.41 -0.45
N ALA A 97 -10.16 30.43 -0.79
CA ALA A 97 -9.03 30.31 -1.71
C ALA A 97 -7.87 29.54 -1.08
N CYS A 98 -7.86 28.21 -1.25
CA CYS A 98 -6.80 27.30 -0.84
C CYS A 98 -6.20 26.55 -2.04
N PHE A 99 -4.93 26.14 -1.96
CA PHE A 99 -4.35 25.21 -2.93
C PHE A 99 -4.69 23.75 -2.58
N PRO A 100 -5.22 22.95 -3.53
CA PRO A 100 -5.43 21.53 -3.30
C PRO A 100 -4.09 20.80 -3.14
N PHE A 101 -4.08 19.68 -2.41
CA PHE A 101 -2.86 18.91 -2.17
C PHE A 101 -2.27 18.35 -3.47
N SER A 102 -3.12 18.01 -4.44
CA SER A 102 -2.70 17.64 -5.81
C SER A 102 -1.72 18.63 -6.48
N ALA A 103 -1.65 19.89 -6.05
CA ALA A 103 -0.66 20.87 -6.52
C ALA A 103 0.81 20.43 -6.37
N ILE A 104 1.12 19.52 -5.42
CA ILE A 104 2.49 18.98 -5.24
C ILE A 104 3.03 18.26 -6.49
N TYR A 105 2.14 17.82 -7.39
CA TYR A 105 2.48 17.14 -8.63
C TYR A 105 2.74 18.08 -9.82
N HIS A 106 2.52 19.39 -9.64
CA HIS A 106 2.54 20.39 -10.72
C HIS A 106 3.60 21.48 -10.49
N THR A 107 4.80 21.08 -10.05
CA THR A 107 5.92 21.99 -9.73
C THR A 107 6.49 22.72 -10.95
N LYS A 108 6.71 24.03 -10.83
CA LYS A 108 7.44 24.87 -11.80
C LYS A 108 8.79 25.36 -11.24
N GLY A 109 9.68 25.84 -12.12
CA GLY A 109 10.97 26.43 -11.77
C GLY A 109 10.83 27.76 -11.03
N PHE A 110 11.72 28.06 -10.09
CA PHE A 110 11.55 29.22 -9.19
C PHE A 110 11.55 30.57 -9.93
N LYS A 111 12.17 30.64 -11.11
CA LYS A 111 12.27 31.83 -11.97
C LYS A 111 11.21 31.89 -13.08
N ASP A 112 10.31 30.92 -13.17
CA ASP A 112 9.24 30.90 -14.16
C ASP A 112 8.25 32.05 -13.89
N ALA A 113 7.72 32.65 -14.96
CA ALA A 113 6.82 33.80 -14.84
C ALA A 113 5.45 33.37 -14.28
N ASP A 114 4.95 32.23 -14.74
CA ASP A 114 3.60 31.72 -14.44
C ASP A 114 3.57 30.89 -13.15
N LEU A 115 4.49 31.15 -12.22
CA LEU A 115 4.61 30.45 -10.94
C LEU A 115 3.72 31.12 -9.89
N GLN A 116 2.49 30.62 -9.77
CA GLN A 116 1.57 31.00 -8.71
C GLN A 116 2.05 30.44 -7.36
N ALA A 117 2.56 31.32 -6.50
CA ALA A 117 3.07 30.98 -5.16
C ALA A 117 2.26 31.62 -4.02
N PHE A 118 1.11 32.22 -4.32
CA PHE A 118 0.24 32.91 -3.37
C PHE A 118 -1.22 32.60 -3.65
N LEU A 119 -2.04 32.61 -2.60
CA LEU A 119 -3.49 32.45 -2.65
C LEU A 119 -4.13 33.65 -3.35
N ILE A 120 -5.15 33.41 -4.18
CA ILE A 120 -5.88 34.47 -4.90
C ILE A 120 -6.82 35.20 -3.92
N GLY A 121 -6.95 36.53 -4.07
CA GLY A 121 -7.78 37.37 -3.20
C GLY A 121 -7.20 37.62 -1.79
N CYS A 122 -6.43 36.69 -1.22
CA CYS A 122 -5.87 36.83 0.11
C CYS A 122 -4.77 37.92 0.17
N PRO A 123 -4.87 38.92 1.07
CA PRO A 123 -3.78 39.86 1.31
C PRO A 123 -2.59 39.18 2.02
N ILE A 124 -1.46 39.88 2.07
CA ILE A 124 -0.34 39.55 2.96
C ILE A 124 -0.22 40.67 3.99
N LYS A 125 -0.30 40.32 5.27
CA LYS A 125 0.00 41.22 6.39
C LYS A 125 1.47 41.08 6.76
N VAL A 126 2.13 42.18 7.10
CA VAL A 126 3.55 42.23 7.53
C VAL A 126 3.62 42.92 8.88
N ARG A 127 4.47 42.42 9.78
CA ARG A 127 4.82 43.07 11.06
C ARG A 127 6.33 42.98 11.28
N VAL A 128 6.99 44.06 11.67
CA VAL A 128 8.43 44.02 12.02
C VAL A 128 8.60 44.08 13.53
N LEU A 129 8.79 42.91 14.15
CA LEU A 129 8.71 42.72 15.60
C LEU A 129 9.95 43.27 16.33
N GLU A 130 11.05 42.52 16.23
CA GLU A 130 12.25 42.69 17.06
C GLU A 130 13.47 43.04 16.23
N VAL A 131 14.44 43.69 16.88
CA VAL A 131 15.78 43.96 16.35
C VAL A 131 16.82 43.30 17.25
N GLU A 132 17.32 42.14 16.86
CA GLU A 132 18.44 41.50 17.56
C GLU A 132 19.72 42.29 17.25
N ARG A 133 20.22 43.01 18.26
CA ARG A 133 21.54 43.67 18.24
C ARG A 133 22.61 42.69 18.69
N PHE A 134 23.54 42.36 17.80
CA PHE A 134 24.72 41.56 18.15
C PHE A 134 26.00 42.37 18.07
N ALA A 135 26.68 42.53 19.21
CA ALA A 135 28.10 42.88 19.23
C ALA A 135 28.92 41.79 18.52
N SER A 136 30.03 42.19 17.90
CA SER A 136 31.03 41.22 17.44
C SER A 136 32.04 40.98 18.55
N SER A 137 32.00 39.78 19.14
CA SER A 137 33.11 39.25 19.93
C SER A 137 34.43 39.42 19.15
N SER A 138 35.48 39.88 19.84
CA SER A 138 36.83 40.14 19.34
C SER A 138 37.00 41.21 18.24
N SER A 139 36.47 42.43 18.43
CA SER A 139 37.24 43.68 18.23
C SER A 139 36.45 44.92 18.67
N SER A 140 37.13 45.94 19.20
CA SER A 140 36.54 47.19 19.71
C SER A 140 36.12 48.21 18.63
N LYS A 141 36.05 47.79 17.36
CA LYS A 141 35.70 48.66 16.20
C LYS A 141 34.70 48.03 15.21
N ALA A 142 34.08 46.90 15.55
CA ALA A 142 33.11 46.24 14.68
C ALA A 142 31.69 46.83 14.83
N PRO A 143 30.98 47.18 13.75
CA PRO A 143 29.63 47.77 13.83
C PRO A 143 28.58 46.76 14.32
N VAL A 144 27.63 47.25 15.12
CA VAL A 144 26.50 46.46 15.63
C VAL A 144 25.50 46.21 14.50
N LEU A 145 25.39 44.96 14.06
CA LEU A 145 24.51 44.58 12.95
C LEU A 145 23.10 44.24 13.43
N ASN A 146 22.16 45.14 13.15
CA ASN A 146 20.72 44.95 13.38
C ASN A 146 20.16 43.81 12.51
N ILE A 147 19.60 42.77 13.14
CA ILE A 147 18.80 41.72 12.48
C ILE A 147 17.33 41.95 12.81
N TYR A 148 16.50 42.13 11.78
CA TYR A 148 15.06 42.36 11.91
C TYR A 148 14.32 41.03 11.82
N THR A 149 13.46 40.74 12.80
CA THR A 149 12.49 39.64 12.75
C THR A 149 11.20 40.15 12.11
N ILE A 150 10.89 39.63 10.92
CA ILE A 150 9.71 40.03 10.14
C ILE A 150 8.70 38.89 10.20
N GLU A 151 7.52 39.17 10.73
CA GLU A 151 6.38 38.27 10.73
C GLU A 151 5.48 38.57 9.52
N LEU A 152 5.03 37.52 8.84
CA LEU A 152 4.12 37.61 7.71
C LEU A 152 2.94 36.66 7.91
N THR A 153 1.74 37.12 7.55
CA THR A 153 0.51 36.31 7.58
C THR A 153 -0.19 36.38 6.23
N HIS A 154 -0.57 35.23 5.68
CA HIS A 154 -1.28 35.10 4.40
C HIS A 154 -2.25 33.91 4.46
N GLY A 155 -3.56 34.19 4.35
CA GLY A 155 -4.59 33.22 4.72
C GLY A 155 -4.44 32.80 6.18
N GLU A 156 -4.51 31.49 6.43
CA GLU A 156 -4.24 30.84 7.73
C GLU A 156 -2.75 30.81 8.12
N PHE A 157 -1.83 31.05 7.17
CA PHE A 157 -0.41 30.79 7.36
C PHE A 157 0.32 32.02 7.92
N THR A 158 0.84 31.91 9.15
CA THR A 158 1.80 32.86 9.73
C THR A 158 3.19 32.23 9.80
N TRP A 159 4.22 32.97 9.36
CA TRP A 159 5.62 32.58 9.47
C TRP A 159 6.51 33.79 9.76
N GLN A 160 7.75 33.55 10.18
CA GLN A 160 8.72 34.60 10.48
C GLN A 160 10.00 34.40 9.67
N VAL A 161 10.59 35.50 9.20
CA VAL A 161 11.88 35.53 8.50
C VAL A 161 12.81 36.53 9.18
N LYS A 162 14.07 36.15 9.40
CA LYS A 162 15.11 37.04 9.93
C LYS A 162 15.92 37.61 8.77
N ARG A 163 16.06 38.94 8.70
CA ARG A 163 16.77 39.66 7.62
C ARG A 163 17.60 40.83 8.17
N LYS A 164 18.79 41.07 7.59
CA LYS A 164 19.61 42.27 7.87
C LYS A 164 19.17 43.44 7.01
N TYR A 165 19.44 44.68 7.43
CA TYR A 165 19.15 45.85 6.58
C TYR A 165 19.77 45.74 5.17
N LYS A 166 21.02 45.25 5.08
CA LYS A 166 21.68 44.95 3.79
C LYS A 166 20.83 44.10 2.84
N HIS A 167 20.08 43.12 3.35
CA HIS A 167 19.24 42.27 2.50
C HIS A 167 18.07 43.04 1.87
N PHE A 168 17.55 44.08 2.55
CA PHE A 168 16.54 44.98 1.97
C PHE A 168 17.15 45.84 0.86
N GLN A 169 18.38 46.35 1.05
CA GLN A 169 19.10 47.10 0.02
C GLN A 169 19.39 46.23 -1.21
N ASP A 170 19.83 44.99 -0.99
CA ASP A 170 20.12 44.02 -2.05
C ASP A 170 18.85 43.65 -2.85
N LEU A 171 17.72 43.40 -2.15
CA LEU A 171 16.41 43.23 -2.78
C LEU A 171 15.97 44.47 -3.57
N HIS A 172 16.13 45.68 -3.01
CA HIS A 172 15.69 46.91 -3.65
C HIS A 172 16.46 47.19 -4.95
N ARG A 173 17.80 47.04 -4.97
CA ARG A 173 18.60 47.16 -6.20
C ARG A 173 18.18 46.16 -7.26
N GLU A 174 17.89 44.92 -6.89
CA GLU A 174 17.44 43.87 -7.81
C GLU A 174 16.03 44.15 -8.39
N LEU A 175 15.14 44.74 -7.59
CA LEU A 175 13.81 45.16 -8.06
C LEU A 175 13.86 46.40 -8.98
N LEU A 176 14.77 47.35 -8.73
CA LEU A 176 15.02 48.46 -9.65
C LEU A 176 15.55 47.96 -11.00
N ARG A 177 16.50 47.01 -11.00
CA ARG A 177 16.95 46.33 -12.22
C ARG A 177 15.80 45.65 -12.95
N TYR A 178 14.96 44.90 -12.25
CA TYR A 178 13.78 44.25 -12.82
C TYR A 178 12.79 45.25 -13.46
N LYS A 179 12.55 46.39 -12.79
CA LYS A 179 11.73 47.49 -13.31
C LYS A 179 12.32 48.09 -14.60
N ALA A 180 13.65 48.27 -14.65
CA ALA A 180 14.36 48.74 -15.85
C ALA A 180 14.25 47.72 -17.00
N PHE A 181 14.54 46.44 -16.75
CA PHE A 181 14.49 45.37 -17.77
C PHE A 181 13.10 45.16 -18.40
N ILE A 182 12.01 45.53 -17.73
CA ILE A 182 10.65 45.49 -18.30
C ILE A 182 10.36 46.72 -19.18
N ARG A 183 10.97 47.87 -18.88
CA ARG A 183 10.85 49.09 -19.68
C ARG A 183 11.63 49.02 -20.99
N ILE A 184 12.81 48.39 -21.01
CA ILE A 184 13.66 48.29 -22.22
C ILE A 184 12.98 47.39 -23.31
N PRO A 185 12.88 47.83 -24.57
CA PRO A 185 12.24 47.06 -25.66
C PRO A 185 13.19 46.03 -26.31
N ILE A 186 13.61 45.00 -25.56
CA ILE A 186 14.47 43.93 -26.11
C ILE A 186 13.62 42.88 -26.85
N PRO A 187 13.88 42.57 -28.14
CA PRO A 187 13.11 41.61 -28.91
C PRO A 187 13.52 40.16 -28.60
N THR A 188 13.04 39.61 -27.48
CA THR A 188 13.03 38.15 -27.27
C THR A 188 11.64 37.65 -26.93
N ARG A 189 11.36 36.39 -27.29
CA ARG A 189 10.04 35.75 -27.15
C ARG A 189 9.51 35.78 -25.70
N SER A 190 10.39 35.80 -24.70
CA SER A 190 10.03 35.91 -23.28
C SER A 190 9.79 37.35 -22.82
N HIS A 191 10.41 38.37 -23.43
CA HIS A 191 10.07 39.77 -23.18
C HIS A 191 8.74 40.16 -23.83
N THR A 192 8.41 39.63 -25.02
CA THR A 192 7.13 39.89 -25.70
C THR A 192 5.93 39.48 -24.85
N VAL A 193 5.91 38.23 -24.35
CA VAL A 193 4.83 37.72 -23.49
C VAL A 193 4.75 38.50 -22.16
N ARG A 194 5.89 38.81 -21.55
CA ARG A 194 5.95 39.59 -20.29
C ARG A 194 5.48 41.04 -20.43
N ARG A 195 5.44 41.61 -21.64
CA ARG A 195 4.80 42.91 -21.90
C ARG A 195 3.28 42.79 -22.09
N GLN A 196 2.78 41.67 -22.61
CA GLN A 196 1.34 41.47 -22.82
C GLN A 196 0.57 41.22 -21.50
N THR A 197 1.23 40.69 -20.47
CA THR A 197 0.61 40.42 -19.15
C THR A 197 0.62 41.62 -18.19
N VAL A 198 1.12 42.79 -18.59
CA VAL A 198 1.14 44.01 -17.76
C VAL A 198 0.17 45.03 -18.37
N LYS A 199 -0.92 45.36 -17.67
CA LYS A 199 -1.80 46.46 -18.11
C LYS A 199 -1.03 47.77 -18.00
N ARG A 200 -1.21 48.70 -18.95
CA ARG A 200 -0.44 49.96 -19.01
C ARG A 200 -0.53 50.82 -17.73
N GLY A 201 -1.60 50.67 -16.93
CA GLY A 201 -1.78 51.37 -15.64
C GLY A 201 -1.09 50.75 -14.41
N ASP A 202 -0.57 49.51 -14.48
CA ASP A 202 0.01 48.83 -13.30
C ASP A 202 1.39 49.39 -12.85
N VAL A 203 1.91 50.41 -13.54
CA VAL A 203 3.25 50.98 -13.33
C VAL A 203 3.28 51.97 -12.16
N ARG A 204 2.70 51.59 -11.01
CA ARG A 204 2.76 52.35 -9.76
C ARG A 204 4.23 52.64 -9.37
N SER A 205 4.43 53.74 -8.63
CA SER A 205 5.75 54.13 -8.12
C SER A 205 6.41 53.00 -7.32
N MET A 206 7.75 52.94 -7.35
CA MET A 206 8.47 51.94 -6.56
C MET A 206 8.48 52.42 -5.10
N PRO A 207 8.08 51.62 -4.10
CA PRO A 207 8.20 52.02 -2.71
C PRO A 207 9.66 52.38 -2.37
N ASN A 208 9.88 53.55 -1.77
CA ASN A 208 11.22 54.02 -1.43
C ASN A 208 11.80 53.23 -0.25
N LEU A 209 13.00 52.66 -0.41
CA LEU A 209 13.73 52.10 0.72
C LEU A 209 14.33 53.26 1.56
N PRO A 210 14.16 53.32 2.90
CA PRO A 210 14.53 54.52 3.64
C PRO A 210 16.05 54.68 3.74
N ARG A 211 16.57 55.71 3.06
CA ARG A 211 17.99 56.08 3.00
C ARG A 211 18.49 56.61 4.36
N ASN A 212 19.28 55.82 5.08
CA ASN A 212 20.26 56.27 6.10
C ASN A 212 21.10 55.11 6.64
N ALA A 213 22.24 55.43 7.26
CA ALA A 213 23.34 54.51 7.60
C ALA A 213 23.00 53.44 8.67
N GLU A 214 23.89 52.45 8.85
CA GLU A 214 23.66 51.28 9.71
C GLU A 214 23.68 51.58 11.23
N ILE A 215 24.14 52.77 11.64
CA ILE A 215 24.27 53.18 13.06
C ILE A 215 22.96 53.80 13.55
N VAL A 216 22.12 53.00 14.21
CA VAL A 216 20.78 53.42 14.68
C VAL A 216 20.76 53.56 16.21
N ARG A 217 20.63 54.81 16.69
CA ARG A 217 20.39 55.13 18.12
C ARG A 217 19.07 54.51 18.60
N GLU A 218 18.96 54.22 19.90
CA GLU A 218 17.85 53.52 20.56
C GLU A 218 16.46 53.99 20.09
N GLU A 219 16.23 55.30 20.18
CA GLU A 219 14.96 55.98 19.88
C GLU A 219 14.53 55.80 18.42
N GLN A 220 15.49 55.80 17.48
CA GLN A 220 15.24 55.66 16.06
C GLN A 220 14.88 54.22 15.65
N SER A 221 15.09 53.22 16.53
CA SER A 221 14.83 51.81 16.23
C SER A 221 13.35 51.49 16.00
N SER A 222 12.43 52.25 16.59
CA SER A 222 10.98 52.06 16.40
C SER A 222 10.53 52.59 15.03
N SER A 223 10.88 53.85 14.72
CA SER A 223 10.64 54.46 13.40
C SER A 223 11.22 53.62 12.26
N ARG A 224 12.47 53.13 12.41
CA ARG A 224 13.11 52.27 11.40
C ARG A 224 12.41 50.93 11.20
N ARG A 225 11.82 50.32 12.24
CA ARG A 225 10.98 49.11 12.10
C ARG A 225 9.73 49.41 11.28
N LYS A 226 9.00 50.47 11.63
CA LYS A 226 7.76 50.86 10.95
C LYS A 226 7.99 51.19 9.46
N GLN A 227 9.02 51.97 9.16
CA GLN A 227 9.41 52.26 7.76
C GLN A 227 9.70 50.99 6.92
N LEU A 228 10.29 49.95 7.50
CA LEU A 228 10.57 48.69 6.80
C LEU A 228 9.33 47.81 6.65
N GLU A 229 8.42 47.87 7.63
CA GLU A 229 7.09 47.25 7.58
C GLU A 229 6.23 47.84 6.47
N ASP A 230 6.19 49.17 6.37
CA ASP A 230 5.42 49.89 5.36
C ASP A 230 5.99 49.71 3.95
N TYR A 231 7.33 49.73 3.81
CA TYR A 231 8.02 49.39 2.56
C TYR A 231 7.63 47.99 2.05
N LEU A 232 7.67 46.96 2.92
CA LEU A 232 7.28 45.60 2.54
C LEU A 232 5.77 45.45 2.31
N SER A 233 4.94 46.14 3.09
CA SER A 233 3.49 46.14 2.92
C SER A 233 3.07 46.75 1.59
N ALA A 234 3.69 47.86 1.17
CA ALA A 234 3.49 48.45 -0.15
C ALA A 234 3.99 47.51 -1.26
N LEU A 235 5.18 46.91 -1.09
CA LEU A 235 5.79 46.02 -2.07
C LEU A 235 4.95 44.75 -2.32
N LEU A 236 4.43 44.12 -1.27
CA LEU A 236 3.67 42.87 -1.34
C LEU A 236 2.20 43.07 -1.77
N LYS A 237 1.69 44.31 -1.71
CA LYS A 237 0.42 44.69 -2.36
C LYS A 237 0.52 44.70 -3.90
N MET A 238 1.72 44.81 -4.47
CA MET A 238 1.93 44.89 -5.93
C MET A 238 2.24 43.51 -6.55
N PRO A 239 1.35 42.90 -7.35
CA PRO A 239 1.56 41.54 -7.88
C PRO A 239 2.85 41.39 -8.69
N MET A 240 3.21 42.41 -9.48
CA MET A 240 4.44 42.48 -10.29
C MET A 240 5.71 42.23 -9.46
N TYR A 241 5.83 42.86 -8.29
CA TYR A 241 6.99 42.71 -7.42
C TYR A 241 6.83 41.57 -6.41
N ARG A 242 5.63 41.33 -5.87
CA ARG A 242 5.33 40.19 -4.99
C ARG A 242 5.70 38.86 -5.63
N ASN A 243 5.31 38.66 -6.90
CA ASN A 243 5.52 37.39 -7.59
C ASN A 243 6.95 37.24 -8.14
N TYR A 244 7.76 38.31 -8.12
CA TYR A 244 9.15 38.26 -8.58
C TYR A 244 10.02 37.34 -7.69
N HIS A 245 10.91 36.58 -8.32
CA HIS A 245 11.62 35.50 -7.65
C HIS A 245 12.54 35.96 -6.51
N ALA A 246 13.18 37.13 -6.61
CA ALA A 246 14.00 37.68 -5.54
C ALA A 246 13.17 38.10 -4.32
N THR A 247 11.93 38.59 -4.52
CA THR A 247 10.99 38.90 -3.43
C THR A 247 10.57 37.62 -2.70
N ARG A 248 10.28 36.55 -3.44
CA ARG A 248 9.94 35.22 -2.89
C ARG A 248 11.12 34.59 -2.14
N GLU A 249 12.36 34.75 -2.61
CA GLU A 249 13.57 34.37 -1.85
C GLU A 249 13.82 35.30 -0.65
N PHE A 250 13.41 36.58 -0.71
CA PHE A 250 13.51 37.49 0.44
C PHE A 250 12.50 37.19 1.55
N ILE A 251 11.28 36.72 1.26
CA ILE A 251 10.27 36.37 2.28
C ILE A 251 10.17 34.87 2.58
N ASP A 252 11.11 34.06 2.08
CA ASP A 252 11.13 32.59 2.22
C ASP A 252 9.79 31.93 1.80
N VAL A 253 9.40 32.04 0.53
CA VAL A 253 8.14 31.49 -0.04
C VAL A 253 8.37 30.68 -1.32
N SER A 254 7.65 29.57 -1.45
CA SER A 254 7.61 28.68 -2.62
C SER A 254 6.20 28.16 -2.92
N GLN A 255 6.04 27.37 -3.99
CA GLN A 255 4.78 26.74 -4.38
C GLN A 255 4.20 25.75 -3.35
N LEU A 256 4.94 25.40 -2.29
CA LEU A 256 4.51 24.47 -1.24
C LEU A 256 4.22 25.17 0.10
N SER A 257 4.36 26.49 0.16
CA SER A 257 4.18 27.27 1.39
C SER A 257 2.76 27.19 1.94
N PHE A 258 1.75 27.31 1.07
CA PHE A 258 0.35 27.61 1.42
C PHE A 258 -0.65 26.50 0.99
N ILE A 259 -0.21 25.24 0.99
CA ILE A 259 -1.08 24.07 0.80
C ILE A 259 -1.55 23.59 2.18
N HIS A 260 -2.86 23.68 2.46
CA HIS A 260 -3.47 23.37 3.76
C HIS A 260 -3.11 21.96 4.27
N ASP A 261 -3.24 20.96 3.39
CA ASP A 261 -2.93 19.56 3.72
C ASP A 261 -1.44 19.27 3.95
N LEU A 262 -0.52 20.16 3.55
CA LEU A 262 0.88 20.08 4.00
C LEU A 262 1.09 20.72 5.38
N GLY A 263 0.03 21.22 6.01
CA GLY A 263 0.04 21.81 7.34
C GLY A 263 0.89 23.06 7.46
N PRO A 264 1.32 23.41 8.69
CA PRO A 264 1.90 24.71 9.01
C PRO A 264 3.12 25.03 8.13
N LYS A 265 3.24 26.28 7.71
CA LYS A 265 4.40 26.77 6.96
C LYS A 265 5.61 26.89 7.90
N GLY A 266 6.54 25.95 7.81
CA GLY A 266 7.83 26.02 8.50
C GLY A 266 8.80 26.97 7.82
N ILE A 267 10.03 26.99 8.36
CA ILE A 267 11.16 27.62 7.68
C ILE A 267 11.43 26.93 6.34
N GLU A 268 11.69 27.74 5.32
CA GLU A 268 12.10 27.30 3.99
C GLU A 268 13.14 28.28 3.44
N GLY A 269 13.85 27.89 2.38
CA GLY A 269 14.89 28.74 1.81
C GLY A 269 16.03 28.00 1.13
N THR A 270 16.96 28.77 0.58
CA THR A 270 18.09 28.25 -0.19
C THR A 270 19.19 27.66 0.69
N ILE A 271 19.57 26.41 0.39
CA ILE A 271 20.63 25.64 1.07
C ILE A 271 21.67 25.10 0.06
N MET A 272 22.86 24.75 0.57
CA MET A 272 23.86 23.95 -0.17
C MET A 272 23.91 22.53 0.39
N LYS A 273 23.53 21.53 -0.41
CA LYS A 273 23.32 20.13 0.00
C LYS A 273 24.45 19.21 -0.50
N ARG A 274 24.97 18.31 0.34
CA ARG A 274 26.02 17.31 -0.02
C ARG A 274 25.41 16.07 -0.69
N SER A 275 26.03 15.51 -1.73
CA SER A 275 25.62 14.21 -2.30
C SER A 275 25.83 13.05 -1.31
N GLY A 276 25.25 11.87 -1.61
CA GLY A 276 25.34 10.71 -0.73
C GLY A 276 24.47 10.83 0.54
N GLY A 277 24.91 10.19 1.63
CA GLY A 277 24.23 10.17 2.93
C GLY A 277 23.03 9.21 3.04
N HIS A 278 22.76 8.43 2.00
CA HIS A 278 21.83 7.29 2.08
C HIS A 278 22.51 6.13 2.79
N ARG A 279 21.80 5.44 3.68
CA ARG A 279 22.11 4.03 3.99
C ARG A 279 21.75 3.24 2.73
N ILE A 280 22.65 2.39 2.23
CA ILE A 280 22.37 1.47 1.11
C ILE A 280 22.79 0.08 1.62
N PRO A 281 21.83 -0.86 1.78
CA PRO A 281 22.15 -2.22 2.24
C PRO A 281 23.28 -2.82 1.41
N GLY A 282 24.30 -3.36 2.09
CA GLY A 282 25.47 -3.99 1.46
C GLY A 282 26.52 -3.04 0.85
N LEU A 283 26.34 -1.71 0.83
CA LEU A 283 27.28 -0.79 0.15
C LEU A 283 27.69 0.44 0.99
N ASN A 284 28.40 0.20 2.10
CA ASN A 284 28.89 1.25 3.01
C ASN A 284 30.08 2.08 2.46
N CYS A 285 30.68 1.69 1.33
CA CYS A 285 32.08 2.02 1.00
C CYS A 285 32.31 3.34 0.23
N CYS A 286 31.28 3.97 -0.36
CA CYS A 286 31.46 5.05 -1.34
C CYS A 286 30.83 6.39 -0.92
N GLY A 287 31.40 7.07 0.09
CA GLY A 287 30.89 8.40 0.49
C GLY A 287 31.68 9.22 1.52
N GLN A 288 32.77 8.69 2.09
CA GLN A 288 33.54 9.36 3.17
C GLN A 288 34.74 10.19 2.68
N GLY A 289 35.16 10.05 1.42
CA GLY A 289 36.22 10.86 0.83
C GLY A 289 35.72 12.19 0.25
N SER A 290 36.49 13.27 0.45
CA SER A 290 36.21 14.61 -0.09
C SER A 290 36.10 14.66 -1.62
N VAL A 291 36.83 13.78 -2.31
CA VAL A 291 36.81 13.59 -3.77
C VAL A 291 35.47 13.02 -4.26
N CYS A 292 34.73 12.31 -3.41
CA CYS A 292 33.57 11.51 -3.80
C CYS A 292 32.22 12.24 -3.67
N TYR A 293 32.17 13.45 -3.09
CA TYR A 293 30.91 14.18 -2.92
C TYR A 293 30.84 15.50 -3.69
N ARG A 294 29.62 15.83 -4.16
CA ARG A 294 29.30 17.08 -4.86
C ARG A 294 28.34 17.92 -4.02
N TRP A 295 28.56 19.23 -3.98
CA TRP A 295 27.62 20.19 -3.40
C TRP A 295 26.57 20.61 -4.42
N SER A 296 25.39 21.05 -3.96
CA SER A 296 24.28 21.42 -4.83
C SER A 296 23.35 22.45 -4.17
N LYS A 297 23.09 23.57 -4.86
CA LYS A 297 22.10 24.58 -4.45
C LYS A 297 20.69 23.98 -4.55
N ARG A 298 19.89 24.03 -3.48
CA ARG A 298 18.52 23.50 -3.41
C ARG A 298 17.65 24.43 -2.56
N TRP A 299 16.33 24.33 -2.71
CA TRP A 299 15.38 24.95 -1.77
C TRP A 299 14.96 23.89 -0.76
N LEU A 300 15.18 24.14 0.54
CA LEU A 300 14.68 23.30 1.64
C LEU A 300 13.28 23.79 2.03
N VAL A 301 12.36 22.88 2.35
CA VAL A 301 11.07 23.19 2.99
C VAL A 301 10.93 22.29 4.22
N VAL A 302 10.57 22.89 5.35
CA VAL A 302 10.24 22.19 6.60
C VAL A 302 8.73 22.19 6.79
N LYS A 303 8.16 21.00 7.04
CA LYS A 303 6.78 20.80 7.47
C LYS A 303 6.77 20.03 8.80
N ASP A 304 5.59 19.73 9.35
CA ASP A 304 5.44 19.17 10.70
C ASP A 304 5.99 17.75 10.87
N SER A 305 5.89 16.96 9.81
CA SER A 305 6.12 15.51 9.78
C SER A 305 7.27 15.10 8.85
N PHE A 306 7.81 16.05 8.07
CA PHE A 306 8.90 15.82 7.12
C PHE A 306 9.64 17.12 6.75
N LEU A 307 10.84 16.96 6.18
CA LEU A 307 11.57 17.98 5.45
C LEU A 307 11.72 17.51 3.99
N LEU A 308 11.62 18.41 3.01
CA LEU A 308 11.94 18.08 1.62
C LEU A 308 12.94 19.08 1.03
N TYR A 309 13.59 18.71 -0.08
CA TYR A 309 14.29 19.71 -0.89
C TYR A 309 13.97 19.61 -2.38
N MET A 310 13.74 20.78 -2.99
CA MET A 310 13.42 20.97 -4.40
C MET A 310 14.65 21.44 -5.19
N LYS A 311 14.67 21.19 -6.50
CA LYS A 311 15.58 21.90 -7.41
C LYS A 311 15.03 23.30 -7.72
N LEU A 312 15.93 24.28 -7.89
CA LEU A 312 15.55 25.66 -8.20
C LEU A 312 15.20 25.88 -9.68
N ASP A 313 15.77 25.05 -10.56
CA ASP A 313 15.59 25.10 -12.02
C ASP A 313 14.20 24.62 -12.47
N THR A 314 13.69 23.55 -11.88
CA THR A 314 12.44 22.88 -12.30
C THR A 314 11.39 22.78 -11.20
N GLY A 315 11.68 23.22 -9.97
CA GLY A 315 10.82 23.04 -8.80
C GLY A 315 10.72 21.60 -8.29
N ALA A 316 11.23 20.62 -9.04
CA ALA A 316 10.99 19.22 -8.76
C ALA A 316 11.53 18.78 -7.38
N ILE A 317 10.65 18.18 -6.58
CA ILE A 317 10.99 17.54 -5.30
C ILE A 317 12.06 16.47 -5.58
N SER A 318 13.22 16.63 -4.96
CA SER A 318 14.40 15.79 -5.21
C SER A 318 14.63 14.73 -4.13
N PHE A 319 14.02 14.90 -2.96
CA PHE A 319 14.03 13.97 -1.82
C PHE A 319 13.10 14.45 -0.71
N VAL A 320 12.64 13.53 0.13
CA VAL A 320 11.81 13.74 1.32
C VAL A 320 12.43 12.98 2.49
N LEU A 321 12.67 13.66 3.62
CA LEU A 321 13.15 13.12 4.88
C LEU A 321 11.97 13.14 5.87
N LEU A 322 11.42 11.98 6.24
CA LEU A 322 10.40 11.91 7.28
C LEU A 322 11.02 12.20 8.65
N VAL A 323 10.28 12.89 9.52
CA VAL A 323 10.62 12.99 10.95
C VAL A 323 10.27 11.64 11.60
N ASP A 324 11.20 11.10 12.39
CA ASP A 324 11.06 9.88 13.18
C ASP A 324 11.82 10.00 14.52
N LYS A 325 11.77 8.97 15.38
CA LYS A 325 12.35 9.04 16.74
C LYS A 325 13.88 9.19 16.80
N GLU A 326 14.60 8.91 15.70
CA GLU A 326 16.04 9.17 15.60
C GLU A 326 16.34 10.56 14.98
N PHE A 327 15.30 11.36 14.71
CA PHE A 327 15.44 12.69 14.10
C PHE A 327 16.26 13.62 14.99
N SER A 328 17.48 13.89 14.58
CA SER A 328 18.45 14.65 15.37
C SER A 328 19.28 15.59 14.51
N ILE A 329 19.65 16.73 15.09
CA ILE A 329 20.34 17.82 14.40
C ILE A 329 21.67 18.11 15.07
N LYS A 330 22.74 18.18 14.26
CA LYS A 330 24.13 18.31 14.71
C LYS A 330 24.86 19.38 13.89
N ILE A 331 25.78 20.11 14.52
CA ILE A 331 26.40 21.31 13.92
C ILE A 331 27.93 21.25 14.05
N GLY A 332 28.63 21.72 13.02
CA GLY A 332 30.06 22.02 13.07
C GLY A 332 30.98 20.99 12.41
N LYS A 333 32.29 21.29 12.40
CA LYS A 333 33.29 20.56 11.59
C LYS A 333 33.37 19.07 11.93
N LYS A 334 33.33 18.70 13.21
CA LYS A 334 33.42 17.29 13.67
C LYS A 334 32.30 16.42 13.09
N GLU A 335 31.08 16.94 13.05
CA GLU A 335 29.88 16.19 12.67
C GLU A 335 29.59 16.17 11.16
N THR A 336 30.23 17.08 10.41
CA THR A 336 29.84 17.39 9.01
C THR A 336 30.99 17.46 8.00
N GLU A 337 32.24 17.25 8.45
CA GLU A 337 33.49 17.52 7.72
C GLU A 337 33.63 18.98 7.21
N THR A 338 32.69 19.86 7.54
CA THR A 338 32.49 21.17 6.90
C THR A 338 32.60 22.28 7.94
N LYS A 339 33.40 23.33 7.68
CA LYS A 339 33.69 24.42 8.64
C LYS A 339 32.44 24.98 9.33
N TYR A 340 31.35 25.15 8.56
CA TYR A 340 30.02 25.58 9.04
C TYR A 340 28.92 24.65 8.49
N GLY A 341 29.04 23.35 8.72
CA GLY A 341 28.02 22.37 8.32
C GLY A 341 26.90 22.20 9.34
N LEU A 342 25.74 21.79 8.81
CA LEU A 342 24.57 21.30 9.55
C LEU A 342 24.30 19.87 9.09
N ARG A 343 24.11 18.94 10.03
CA ARG A 343 23.78 17.54 9.79
C ARG A 343 22.42 17.24 10.41
N ILE A 344 21.58 16.52 9.68
CA ILE A 344 20.27 16.07 10.10
C ILE A 344 20.24 14.56 9.88
N ASP A 345 20.12 13.77 10.95
CA ASP A 345 19.99 12.31 10.90
C ASP A 345 18.52 11.90 11.12
N ASN A 346 18.13 10.73 10.62
CA ASN A 346 16.91 10.00 11.00
C ASN A 346 17.14 8.48 10.87
N LEU A 347 16.12 7.63 11.10
CA LEU A 347 16.25 6.16 10.98
C LEU A 347 16.81 5.69 9.62
N SER A 348 16.61 6.43 8.53
CA SER A 348 16.94 6.03 7.15
C SER A 348 18.13 6.74 6.51
N ARG A 349 18.49 7.95 6.98
CA ARG A 349 19.39 8.83 6.24
C ARG A 349 20.15 9.81 7.13
N THR A 350 21.36 10.16 6.70
CA THR A 350 22.07 11.39 7.07
C THR A 350 21.96 12.43 5.93
N LEU A 351 21.51 13.64 6.25
CA LEU A 351 21.51 14.79 5.35
C LEU A 351 22.52 15.84 5.83
N ILE A 352 23.52 16.17 5.01
CA ILE A 352 24.53 17.20 5.35
C ILE A 352 24.39 18.42 4.44
N LEU A 353 24.29 19.58 5.07
CA LEU A 353 24.13 20.90 4.49
C LEU A 353 25.33 21.80 4.85
N LYS A 354 25.71 22.70 3.95
CA LYS A 354 26.76 23.72 4.16
C LYS A 354 26.12 25.09 4.33
N CYS A 355 26.44 25.77 5.42
CA CYS A 355 26.00 27.13 5.70
C CYS A 355 27.16 28.14 5.53
N ASN A 356 26.83 29.43 5.45
CA ASN A 356 27.81 30.49 5.21
C ASN A 356 28.58 30.91 6.47
N SER A 357 28.05 30.63 7.66
CA SER A 357 28.68 30.92 8.96
C SER A 357 28.14 30.00 10.05
N TYR A 358 28.83 29.93 11.19
CA TYR A 358 28.35 29.17 12.35
C TYR A 358 27.00 29.69 12.87
N ARG A 359 26.80 31.01 12.91
CA ARG A 359 25.51 31.63 13.26
C ARG A 359 24.38 31.19 12.31
N HIS A 360 24.67 31.09 11.00
CA HIS A 360 23.70 30.63 10.00
C HIS A 360 23.36 29.13 10.16
N ALA A 361 24.34 28.28 10.49
CA ALA A 361 24.10 26.87 10.80
C ALA A 361 23.27 26.69 12.09
N ARG A 362 23.57 27.47 13.13
CA ARG A 362 22.83 27.47 14.40
C ARG A 362 21.38 27.94 14.23
N TRP A 363 21.14 29.00 13.45
CA TRP A 363 19.78 29.47 13.16
C TRP A 363 18.94 28.42 12.44
N TRP A 364 19.48 27.78 11.37
CA TRP A 364 18.77 26.69 10.69
C TRP A 364 18.51 25.51 11.63
N GLY A 365 19.51 25.09 12.41
CA GLY A 365 19.35 23.97 13.35
C GLY A 365 18.24 24.22 14.37
N GLN A 366 18.31 25.35 15.08
CA GLN A 366 17.29 25.74 16.07
C GLN A 366 15.91 25.91 15.44
N ALA A 367 15.79 26.61 14.30
CA ALA A 367 14.50 26.87 13.66
C ALA A 367 13.82 25.58 13.16
N ILE A 368 14.58 24.61 12.66
CA ILE A 368 14.04 23.28 12.31
C ILE A 368 13.62 22.55 13.60
N GLU A 369 14.49 22.48 14.60
CA GLU A 369 14.27 21.71 15.82
C GLU A 369 13.07 22.23 16.62
N GLU A 370 12.97 23.54 16.83
CA GLU A 370 11.85 24.20 17.51
C GLU A 370 10.54 24.00 16.75
N PHE A 371 10.54 24.10 15.41
CA PHE A 371 9.35 23.90 14.60
C PHE A 371 8.85 22.46 14.62
N VAL A 372 9.75 21.47 14.49
CA VAL A 372 9.42 20.05 14.53
C VAL A 372 9.03 19.61 15.94
N ARG A 373 9.71 20.10 16.99
CA ARG A 373 9.31 19.86 18.40
C ARG A 373 7.92 20.43 18.71
N LYS A 374 7.56 21.58 18.12
CA LYS A 374 6.25 22.23 18.31
C LYS A 374 5.10 21.59 17.54
N ASN A 375 5.32 21.14 16.30
CA ASN A 375 4.23 20.63 15.43
C ASN A 375 4.25 19.12 15.21
N GLY A 376 5.41 18.47 15.33
CA GLY A 376 5.67 17.07 15.00
C GLY A 376 6.02 16.19 16.20
N LYS A 377 5.73 16.61 17.44
CA LYS A 377 6.12 15.91 18.69
C LYS A 377 5.85 14.40 18.63
N ASN A 378 4.68 13.99 18.12
CA ASN A 378 4.26 12.58 18.03
C ASN A 378 5.17 11.71 17.14
N PHE A 379 6.00 12.29 16.26
CA PHE A 379 6.95 11.56 15.44
C PHE A 379 8.34 11.42 16.08
N LEU A 380 8.60 12.14 17.18
CA LEU A 380 9.91 12.19 17.86
C LEU A 380 10.01 11.23 19.07
N THR A 381 8.91 10.58 19.44
CA THR A 381 8.81 9.75 20.65
C THR A 381 8.69 8.27 20.31
N ASP A 382 9.16 7.41 21.21
CA ASP A 382 8.70 6.02 21.26
C ASP A 382 7.19 5.94 21.58
N HIS A 383 6.53 4.91 21.08
CA HIS A 383 5.13 4.60 21.34
C HIS A 383 4.98 3.18 21.88
N ARG A 384 3.77 2.86 22.35
CA ARG A 384 3.39 1.52 22.81
C ARG A 384 3.76 0.46 21.76
N PHE A 385 4.24 -0.70 22.22
CA PHE A 385 4.78 -1.81 21.41
C PHE A 385 6.01 -1.48 20.56
N GLY A 386 6.62 -0.30 20.75
CA GLY A 386 7.73 0.18 19.92
C GLY A 386 7.31 0.64 18.53
N SER A 387 6.01 0.82 18.27
CA SER A 387 5.49 1.22 16.96
C SER A 387 5.99 2.60 16.52
N TYR A 388 6.13 2.80 15.21
CA TYR A 388 6.31 4.13 14.62
C TYR A 388 5.08 5.05 14.77
N ALA A 389 3.91 4.48 15.08
CA ALA A 389 2.63 5.17 15.13
C ALA A 389 2.11 5.31 16.57
N ALA A 390 1.55 6.49 16.85
CA ALA A 390 0.93 6.82 18.12
C ALA A 390 -0.44 6.15 18.29
N ILE A 391 -0.92 6.09 19.52
CA ILE A 391 -2.30 5.72 19.83
C ILE A 391 -3.24 6.86 19.37
N GLN A 392 -4.25 6.54 18.58
CA GLN A 392 -5.24 7.44 17.99
C GLN A 392 -6.62 7.18 18.63
N ASN A 393 -6.97 8.00 19.62
CA ASN A 393 -8.27 7.92 20.31
C ASN A 393 -9.44 8.35 19.42
N ASN A 394 -10.61 7.75 19.64
CA ASN A 394 -11.88 8.06 18.97
C ASN A 394 -11.83 7.91 17.43
N THR A 395 -11.05 6.94 16.94
CA THR A 395 -10.87 6.67 15.51
C THR A 395 -12.06 5.89 14.97
N LEU A 396 -12.75 6.46 13.98
CA LEU A 396 -13.84 5.79 13.27
C LEU A 396 -13.28 4.57 12.51
N SER A 397 -13.83 3.39 12.79
CA SER A 397 -13.27 2.08 12.41
C SER A 397 -14.36 1.05 12.11
N LYS A 398 -14.09 0.11 11.20
CA LYS A 398 -14.98 -1.02 10.88
C LYS A 398 -14.17 -2.28 10.59
N TRP A 399 -14.68 -3.43 11.02
CA TRP A 399 -14.16 -4.75 10.68
C TRP A 399 -14.93 -5.36 9.49
N TYR A 400 -14.33 -6.35 8.84
CA TYR A 400 -14.97 -7.20 7.84
C TYR A 400 -14.61 -8.64 8.12
N VAL A 401 -15.64 -9.49 8.13
CA VAL A 401 -15.48 -10.93 7.91
C VAL A 401 -15.83 -11.17 6.44
N ASN A 402 -15.00 -11.95 5.76
CA ASN A 402 -15.09 -12.23 4.33
C ASN A 402 -14.96 -11.00 3.41
N ALA A 403 -14.68 -11.27 2.13
CA ALA A 403 -14.27 -10.24 1.19
C ALA A 403 -15.42 -9.49 0.49
N LYS A 404 -16.66 -9.99 0.53
CA LYS A 404 -17.82 -9.39 -0.14
C LYS A 404 -18.07 -7.93 0.23
N PHE A 405 -18.14 -7.64 1.53
CA PHE A 405 -18.34 -6.26 2.01
C PHE A 405 -17.04 -5.45 1.98
N TYR A 406 -15.89 -6.08 2.23
CA TYR A 406 -14.58 -5.44 2.12
C TYR A 406 -14.31 -4.89 0.72
N PHE A 407 -14.42 -5.71 -0.33
CA PHE A 407 -14.24 -5.26 -1.71
C PHE A 407 -15.31 -4.24 -2.14
N SER A 408 -16.56 -4.36 -1.66
CA SER A 408 -17.60 -3.37 -1.93
C SER A 408 -17.22 -1.99 -1.39
N ASP A 409 -16.83 -1.90 -0.11
CA ASP A 409 -16.50 -0.63 0.54
C ASP A 409 -15.17 -0.06 0.04
N VAL A 410 -14.21 -0.91 -0.34
CA VAL A 410 -12.99 -0.51 -1.09
C VAL A 410 -13.38 0.10 -2.44
N ALA A 411 -14.33 -0.49 -3.17
CA ALA A 411 -14.76 0.02 -4.47
C ALA A 411 -15.44 1.38 -4.37
N ASP A 412 -16.29 1.60 -3.36
CA ASP A 412 -16.94 2.90 -3.14
C ASP A 412 -15.96 3.96 -2.62
N ALA A 413 -14.99 3.58 -1.79
CA ALA A 413 -13.91 4.48 -1.37
C ALA A 413 -12.98 4.87 -2.54
N MET A 414 -12.67 3.92 -3.45
CA MET A 414 -11.99 4.25 -4.70
C MET A 414 -12.85 5.15 -5.59
N GLU A 415 -14.18 4.97 -5.63
CA GLU A 415 -15.10 5.82 -6.39
C GLU A 415 -15.16 7.25 -5.84
N SER A 416 -15.09 7.43 -4.51
CA SER A 416 -15.12 8.77 -3.90
C SER A 416 -13.83 9.57 -4.14
N ALA A 417 -12.67 8.89 -4.20
CA ALA A 417 -11.31 9.47 -4.23
C ALA A 417 -11.13 10.71 -5.13
N LYS A 418 -10.40 11.72 -4.66
CA LYS A 418 -10.20 13.01 -5.36
C LYS A 418 -8.76 13.31 -5.76
N GLU A 419 -7.78 12.77 -5.05
CA GLU A 419 -6.37 13.15 -5.20
C GLU A 419 -5.43 11.95 -5.31
N GLU A 420 -5.55 10.97 -4.41
CA GLU A 420 -4.59 9.87 -4.27
C GLU A 420 -5.25 8.52 -3.95
N ILE A 421 -4.76 7.46 -4.60
CA ILE A 421 -5.01 6.07 -4.21
C ILE A 421 -3.66 5.37 -4.06
N PHE A 422 -3.35 4.88 -2.85
CA PHE A 422 -2.19 4.03 -2.58
C PHE A 422 -2.64 2.57 -2.43
N ILE A 423 -1.89 1.63 -3.00
CA ILE A 423 -2.17 0.19 -2.89
C ILE A 423 -0.87 -0.57 -2.61
N THR A 424 -0.87 -1.46 -1.62
CA THR A 424 0.09 -2.56 -1.51
C THR A 424 -0.65 -3.88 -1.52
N ASP A 425 -0.10 -4.84 -2.26
CA ASP A 425 -0.52 -6.24 -2.24
C ASP A 425 0.73 -7.12 -2.32
N TRP A 426 0.62 -8.32 -1.75
CA TRP A 426 1.55 -9.40 -2.09
C TRP A 426 1.31 -9.85 -3.54
N TRP A 427 0.05 -9.88 -3.96
CA TRP A 427 -0.34 -10.11 -5.34
C TRP A 427 -1.59 -9.30 -5.70
N LEU A 428 -1.58 -8.62 -6.85
CA LEU A 428 -2.71 -7.86 -7.37
C LEU A 428 -3.14 -8.44 -8.73
N SER A 429 -4.42 -8.76 -8.87
CA SER A 429 -5.03 -9.27 -10.11
C SER A 429 -5.91 -8.16 -10.73
N PRO A 430 -5.48 -7.46 -11.80
CA PRO A 430 -6.14 -6.22 -12.23
C PRO A 430 -7.61 -6.39 -12.66
N GLU A 431 -7.99 -7.58 -13.12
CA GLU A 431 -9.29 -7.83 -13.75
C GLU A 431 -10.36 -8.39 -12.79
N ILE A 432 -10.11 -8.41 -11.47
CA ILE A 432 -11.12 -8.86 -10.48
C ILE A 432 -12.31 -7.91 -10.38
N PHE A 433 -13.49 -8.48 -10.08
CA PHE A 433 -14.70 -7.74 -9.74
C PHE A 433 -14.83 -7.56 -8.23
N LEU A 434 -14.95 -6.30 -7.80
CA LEU A 434 -15.07 -5.92 -6.39
C LEU A 434 -16.50 -5.96 -5.85
N LYS A 435 -17.51 -5.79 -6.74
CA LYS A 435 -18.93 -5.98 -6.41
C LYS A 435 -19.52 -7.07 -7.28
N ARG A 436 -20.35 -7.93 -6.67
CA ARG A 436 -20.88 -9.16 -7.28
C ARG A 436 -22.31 -9.45 -6.82
N PRO A 437 -23.16 -10.11 -7.63
CA PRO A 437 -22.89 -10.56 -9.00
C PRO A 437 -22.65 -9.41 -9.99
N VAL A 438 -22.08 -9.73 -11.16
CA VAL A 438 -21.62 -8.73 -12.14
C VAL A 438 -22.80 -8.19 -12.96
N VAL A 439 -23.51 -7.20 -12.41
CA VAL A 439 -24.72 -6.59 -13.01
C VAL A 439 -24.44 -5.31 -13.82
N GLU A 440 -23.55 -4.43 -13.35
CA GLU A 440 -23.19 -3.17 -14.05
C GLU A 440 -22.01 -3.34 -15.03
N GLY A 441 -21.91 -4.53 -15.66
CA GLY A 441 -20.81 -4.90 -16.54
C GLY A 441 -19.43 -4.67 -15.89
N ASN A 442 -18.51 -4.03 -16.62
CA ASN A 442 -17.15 -3.77 -16.12
C ASN A 442 -17.03 -2.63 -15.09
N ARG A 443 -18.14 -2.01 -14.63
CA ARG A 443 -18.09 -0.84 -13.72
C ARG A 443 -17.33 -1.14 -12.41
N TRP A 444 -17.50 -2.31 -11.83
CA TRP A 444 -16.86 -2.68 -10.56
C TRP A 444 -15.63 -3.59 -10.72
N ARG A 445 -15.04 -3.63 -11.92
CA ARG A 445 -13.77 -4.31 -12.18
C ARG A 445 -12.60 -3.38 -11.83
N LEU A 446 -11.62 -3.88 -11.06
CA LEU A 446 -10.58 -3.07 -10.42
C LEU A 446 -9.83 -2.15 -11.40
N ASP A 447 -9.32 -2.70 -12.51
CA ASP A 447 -8.67 -1.94 -13.58
C ASP A 447 -9.54 -0.79 -14.13
N CYS A 448 -10.84 -1.00 -14.24
CA CYS A 448 -11.82 -0.03 -14.73
C CYS A 448 -12.17 1.05 -13.69
N ILE A 449 -12.04 0.76 -12.40
CA ILE A 449 -12.09 1.80 -11.35
C ILE A 449 -10.82 2.66 -11.43
N LEU A 450 -9.65 2.04 -11.36
CA LEU A 450 -8.37 2.75 -11.41
C LEU A 450 -8.24 3.58 -12.70
N LYS A 451 -8.76 3.10 -13.84
CA LYS A 451 -8.85 3.85 -15.09
C LYS A 451 -9.64 5.16 -14.94
N ARG A 452 -10.91 5.11 -14.55
CA ARG A 452 -11.78 6.30 -14.51
C ARG A 452 -11.33 7.31 -13.46
N LYS A 453 -10.84 6.83 -12.30
CA LYS A 453 -10.25 7.70 -11.27
C LYS A 453 -8.98 8.38 -11.76
N ALA A 454 -8.10 7.63 -12.42
CA ALA A 454 -6.90 8.21 -13.03
C ALA A 454 -7.21 9.24 -14.13
N GLN A 455 -8.28 9.05 -14.92
CA GLN A 455 -8.78 10.02 -15.90
C GLN A 455 -9.35 11.29 -15.24
N GLN A 456 -10.02 11.16 -14.08
CA GLN A 456 -10.49 12.29 -13.25
C GLN A 456 -9.35 13.07 -12.57
N GLY A 457 -8.08 12.68 -12.77
CA GLY A 457 -6.89 13.40 -12.30
C GLY A 457 -6.17 12.75 -11.12
N VAL A 458 -6.85 11.83 -10.41
CA VAL A 458 -6.35 11.09 -9.24
C VAL A 458 -5.02 10.41 -9.55
N LYS A 459 -4.04 10.51 -8.64
CA LYS A 459 -2.75 9.83 -8.75
C LYS A 459 -2.83 8.46 -8.08
N ILE A 460 -2.41 7.42 -8.78
CA ILE A 460 -2.57 6.04 -8.31
C ILE A 460 -1.20 5.40 -8.21
N PHE A 461 -0.83 4.98 -7.00
CA PHE A 461 0.49 4.47 -6.67
C PHE A 461 0.37 3.07 -6.11
N VAL A 462 1.00 2.10 -6.77
CA VAL A 462 0.91 0.68 -6.42
C VAL A 462 2.30 0.14 -6.13
N MET A 463 2.47 -0.56 -5.01
CA MET A 463 3.68 -1.31 -4.69
C MET A 463 3.35 -2.80 -4.58
N LEU A 464 3.80 -3.57 -5.56
CA LEU A 464 3.69 -5.03 -5.55
C LEU A 464 4.97 -5.63 -4.97
N TYR A 465 4.83 -6.78 -4.31
CA TYR A 465 5.94 -7.72 -4.17
C TYR A 465 6.53 -8.06 -5.55
N LYS A 466 7.84 -8.31 -5.59
CA LYS A 466 8.51 -8.98 -6.70
C LYS A 466 8.87 -10.39 -6.25
N GLU A 467 8.21 -11.35 -6.89
CA GLU A 467 8.44 -12.76 -6.81
C GLU A 467 9.76 -13.20 -7.44
N VAL A 468 10.25 -14.34 -6.95
CA VAL A 468 11.17 -15.20 -7.70
C VAL A 468 10.33 -15.95 -8.73
N GLU A 469 10.42 -15.53 -10.00
CA GLU A 469 9.58 -15.99 -11.12
C GLU A 469 9.70 -17.50 -11.43
N LEU A 470 10.64 -18.21 -10.78
CA LEU A 470 10.83 -19.68 -10.82
C LEU A 470 10.15 -20.45 -9.68
N ALA A 471 9.58 -19.75 -8.67
CA ALA A 471 9.09 -20.35 -7.43
C ALA A 471 7.67 -19.92 -7.03
N LEU A 472 7.08 -18.90 -7.67
CA LEU A 472 5.73 -18.41 -7.39
C LEU A 472 5.03 -17.92 -8.68
N GLY A 473 3.81 -18.39 -8.94
CA GLY A 473 3.05 -18.11 -10.17
C GLY A 473 2.47 -16.70 -10.33
N ILE A 474 2.59 -15.82 -9.32
CA ILE A 474 1.80 -14.57 -9.21
C ILE A 474 1.98 -13.55 -10.36
N ASN A 475 3.08 -13.63 -11.12
CA ASN A 475 3.34 -12.83 -12.32
C ASN A 475 3.10 -11.32 -12.15
N SER A 476 3.76 -10.69 -11.17
CA SER A 476 3.51 -9.28 -10.86
C SER A 476 4.01 -8.32 -11.95
N GLU A 477 4.87 -8.76 -12.89
CA GLU A 477 5.17 -7.96 -14.10
C GLU A 477 3.99 -7.93 -15.08
N TYR A 478 3.13 -8.96 -15.14
CA TYR A 478 1.85 -8.87 -15.85
C TYR A 478 0.99 -7.76 -15.25
N SER A 479 0.68 -7.83 -13.96
CA SER A 479 -0.21 -6.87 -13.27
C SER A 479 0.31 -5.44 -13.40
N LYS A 480 1.62 -5.25 -13.19
CA LYS A 480 2.31 -3.97 -13.41
C LYS A 480 2.20 -3.48 -14.86
N ARG A 481 2.41 -4.35 -15.86
CA ARG A 481 2.36 -4.01 -17.29
C ARG A 481 0.94 -3.67 -17.72
N THR A 482 -0.07 -4.36 -17.22
CA THR A 482 -1.49 -4.04 -17.43
C THR A 482 -1.82 -2.69 -16.81
N LEU A 483 -1.58 -2.49 -15.50
CA LEU A 483 -1.88 -1.24 -14.81
C LEU A 483 -1.18 -0.01 -15.41
N LEU A 484 0.11 -0.13 -15.81
CA LEU A 484 0.84 0.97 -16.45
C LEU A 484 0.35 1.32 -17.86
N ARG A 485 -0.37 0.43 -18.54
CA ARG A 485 -0.99 0.69 -19.86
C ARG A 485 -2.32 1.44 -19.77
N ILE A 486 -2.98 1.44 -18.60
CA ILE A 486 -4.31 2.00 -18.42
C ILE A 486 -4.32 3.53 -18.51
N HIS A 487 -3.48 4.22 -17.74
CA HIS A 487 -3.45 5.69 -17.70
C HIS A 487 -2.13 6.25 -17.13
N PRO A 488 -1.57 7.37 -17.65
CA PRO A 488 -0.31 7.95 -17.17
C PRO A 488 -0.33 8.49 -15.72
N ASN A 489 -1.48 8.65 -15.05
CA ASN A 489 -1.52 8.94 -13.61
C ASN A 489 -1.30 7.69 -12.72
N ILE A 490 -1.29 6.47 -13.28
CA ILE A 490 -1.01 5.22 -12.56
C ILE A 490 0.49 4.93 -12.58
N LYS A 491 1.06 4.55 -11.44
CA LYS A 491 2.49 4.23 -11.27
C LYS A 491 2.66 2.99 -10.39
N VAL A 492 3.34 1.97 -10.92
CA VAL A 492 3.53 0.69 -10.25
C VAL A 492 5.02 0.41 -10.03
N MET A 493 5.40 0.17 -8.78
CA MET A 493 6.71 -0.38 -8.42
C MET A 493 6.60 -1.87 -8.08
N ARG A 494 7.71 -2.60 -8.28
CA ARG A 494 7.93 -3.95 -7.76
C ARG A 494 9.20 -3.98 -6.91
N HIS A 495 9.20 -4.67 -5.76
CA HIS A 495 10.33 -4.78 -4.83
C HIS A 495 10.30 -6.13 -4.08
N PRO A 496 11.43 -6.81 -3.75
CA PRO A 496 12.85 -6.44 -3.90
C PRO A 496 13.40 -6.63 -5.33
N ASP A 497 14.73 -6.67 -5.54
CA ASP A 497 15.39 -7.12 -6.79
C ASP A 497 16.50 -8.11 -6.45
N HIS A 498 16.15 -9.40 -6.39
CA HIS A 498 16.98 -10.49 -5.84
C HIS A 498 18.42 -10.54 -6.37
N MET A 499 18.66 -10.26 -7.65
CA MET A 499 20.00 -10.20 -8.27
C MET A 499 20.93 -9.09 -7.70
N SER A 500 20.47 -8.30 -6.72
CA SER A 500 21.19 -7.15 -6.15
C SER A 500 20.97 -6.95 -4.65
N SER A 501 19.87 -7.44 -4.10
CA SER A 501 19.63 -7.51 -2.66
C SER A 501 19.94 -8.92 -2.14
N SER A 502 20.65 -9.05 -1.02
CA SER A 502 20.87 -10.31 -0.29
C SER A 502 19.59 -10.88 0.37
N VAL A 503 18.43 -10.55 -0.19
CA VAL A 503 17.08 -10.96 0.24
C VAL A 503 16.46 -11.75 -0.91
N TYR A 504 16.58 -13.07 -0.78
CA TYR A 504 16.00 -14.05 -1.71
C TYR A 504 14.72 -14.72 -1.14
N LEU A 505 14.56 -14.73 0.19
CA LEU A 505 13.51 -15.49 0.89
C LEU A 505 12.31 -14.65 1.37
N TRP A 506 12.48 -13.33 1.50
CA TRP A 506 11.49 -12.45 2.15
C TRP A 506 10.62 -11.67 1.16
N ALA A 507 9.38 -11.44 1.56
CA ALA A 507 8.34 -10.81 0.75
C ALA A 507 7.83 -9.49 1.32
N HIS A 508 7.08 -8.77 0.49
CA HIS A 508 6.20 -7.69 0.92
C HIS A 508 4.80 -8.29 1.02
N HIS A 509 4.32 -8.48 2.23
CA HIS A 509 3.11 -9.26 2.47
C HIS A 509 1.93 -8.39 2.93
N GLU A 510 2.17 -7.12 3.27
CA GLU A 510 1.11 -6.19 3.69
C GLU A 510 0.08 -5.89 2.57
N LYS A 511 -1.21 -6.03 2.91
CA LYS A 511 -2.34 -5.68 2.04
C LYS A 511 -2.97 -4.39 2.55
N ILE A 512 -2.80 -3.28 1.83
CA ILE A 512 -3.37 -1.97 2.21
C ILE A 512 -3.94 -1.24 1.00
N VAL A 513 -5.07 -0.56 1.19
CA VAL A 513 -5.61 0.43 0.25
C VAL A 513 -5.83 1.73 1.00
N VAL A 514 -5.25 2.84 0.55
CA VAL A 514 -5.41 4.16 1.18
C VAL A 514 -5.97 5.16 0.17
N ILE A 515 -7.01 5.87 0.57
CA ILE A 515 -7.71 6.88 -0.23
C ILE A 515 -7.47 8.28 0.36
N ASP A 516 -6.96 9.20 -0.45
CA ASP A 516 -6.73 10.63 -0.17
C ASP A 516 -5.96 10.94 1.14
N GLN A 517 -5.28 9.93 1.68
CA GLN A 517 -4.70 9.87 3.02
C GLN A 517 -5.70 10.21 4.15
N SER A 518 -6.98 9.85 4.00
CA SER A 518 -8.01 10.01 5.06
C SER A 518 -8.84 8.73 5.33
N VAL A 519 -8.77 7.71 4.48
CA VAL A 519 -9.36 6.37 4.72
C VAL A 519 -8.32 5.30 4.36
N ALA A 520 -8.10 4.30 5.23
CA ALA A 520 -7.15 3.22 4.99
C ALA A 520 -7.72 1.85 5.38
N PHE A 521 -7.68 0.91 4.44
CA PHE A 521 -8.04 -0.49 4.59
C PHE A 521 -6.79 -1.32 4.89
N VAL A 522 -6.87 -2.25 5.85
CA VAL A 522 -5.76 -3.13 6.29
C VAL A 522 -6.33 -4.50 6.71
N GLY A 523 -5.75 -5.60 6.24
CA GLY A 523 -6.18 -6.96 6.60
C GLY A 523 -5.38 -8.08 5.92
N GLY A 524 -5.94 -9.29 5.90
CA GLY A 524 -5.38 -10.44 5.17
C GLY A 524 -5.72 -10.45 3.67
N ILE A 525 -6.71 -9.69 3.24
CA ILE A 525 -7.31 -9.81 1.90
C ILE A 525 -6.52 -9.00 0.85
N ASP A 526 -5.77 -9.68 -0.04
CA ASP A 526 -5.18 -9.07 -1.25
C ASP A 526 -6.27 -8.72 -2.29
N LEU A 527 -6.00 -7.73 -3.16
CA LEU A 527 -6.78 -7.48 -4.38
C LEU A 527 -6.46 -8.50 -5.50
N ALA A 528 -6.65 -9.79 -5.19
CA ALA A 528 -6.26 -10.93 -6.02
C ALA A 528 -7.40 -11.91 -6.34
N TYR A 529 -7.16 -12.81 -7.30
CA TYR A 529 -8.05 -13.93 -7.59
C TYR A 529 -8.29 -14.83 -6.36
N GLY A 530 -9.51 -15.36 -6.27
CA GLY A 530 -9.93 -16.33 -5.26
C GLY A 530 -10.21 -15.76 -3.87
N ARG A 531 -9.83 -14.50 -3.60
CA ARG A 531 -10.05 -13.82 -2.30
C ARG A 531 -11.51 -13.45 -2.06
N TRP A 532 -12.29 -13.20 -3.12
CA TRP A 532 -13.69 -12.87 -2.94
C TRP A 532 -14.47 -14.08 -2.45
N ASP A 533 -15.16 -13.93 -1.33
CA ASP A 533 -16.10 -14.92 -0.80
C ASP A 533 -17.12 -14.22 0.09
N ASP A 534 -18.13 -14.97 0.51
CA ASP A 534 -19.11 -14.56 1.52
C ASP A 534 -19.51 -15.70 2.46
N ASP A 535 -20.37 -15.35 3.41
CA ASP A 535 -20.74 -16.13 4.59
C ASP A 535 -21.41 -17.50 4.27
N GLU A 536 -21.72 -17.77 3.00
CA GLU A 536 -22.19 -19.08 2.52
C GLU A 536 -21.05 -20.03 2.11
N HIS A 537 -19.84 -19.51 1.85
CA HIS A 537 -18.64 -20.25 1.45
C HIS A 537 -18.89 -21.30 0.34
N ARG A 538 -19.61 -20.90 -0.72
CA ARG A 538 -20.09 -21.80 -1.78
C ARG A 538 -18.94 -22.53 -2.50
N LEU A 539 -19.07 -23.85 -2.64
CA LEU A 539 -18.13 -24.72 -3.37
C LEU A 539 -18.33 -24.71 -4.89
N THR A 540 -19.49 -24.29 -5.38
CA THR A 540 -19.90 -24.43 -6.79
C THR A 540 -20.33 -23.10 -7.41
N ASP A 541 -20.06 -22.93 -8.71
CA ASP A 541 -20.38 -21.72 -9.49
C ASP A 541 -20.48 -22.06 -10.99
N VAL A 542 -21.32 -23.04 -11.31
CA VAL A 542 -21.60 -23.47 -12.70
C VAL A 542 -22.44 -22.44 -13.45
N GLY A 543 -23.34 -21.73 -12.76
CA GLY A 543 -24.24 -20.71 -13.30
C GLY A 543 -25.42 -21.28 -14.10
N SER A 544 -26.62 -20.75 -13.86
CA SER A 544 -27.87 -21.26 -14.42
C SER A 544 -28.47 -20.28 -15.44
N VAL A 545 -28.47 -20.60 -16.73
CA VAL A 545 -29.31 -19.90 -17.74
C VAL A 545 -30.41 -20.84 -18.18
N LYS A 546 -31.58 -20.76 -17.53
CA LYS A 546 -32.78 -21.49 -17.95
C LYS A 546 -33.66 -20.57 -18.80
N ARG A 547 -33.70 -20.81 -20.11
CA ARG A 547 -34.70 -20.18 -20.99
C ARG A 547 -36.10 -20.61 -20.54
N ILE A 548 -36.90 -19.66 -20.06
CA ILE A 548 -38.35 -19.84 -20.02
C ILE A 548 -38.83 -19.78 -21.47
N VAL A 549 -39.37 -20.89 -21.98
CA VAL A 549 -40.15 -20.87 -23.22
C VAL A 549 -41.52 -20.29 -22.87
N THR A 550 -41.75 -19.04 -23.24
CA THR A 550 -43.05 -18.38 -23.04
C THR A 550 -44.09 -18.96 -23.99
N THR A 551 -44.86 -19.93 -23.50
CA THR A 551 -46.10 -20.40 -24.12
C THR A 551 -47.20 -19.34 -24.01
N GLN A 552 -47.08 -18.29 -24.82
CA GLN A 552 -48.19 -17.41 -25.17
C GLN A 552 -49.09 -18.19 -26.16
N SER A 553 -50.31 -18.63 -25.85
CA SER A 553 -51.48 -18.02 -25.21
C SER A 553 -52.52 -17.63 -26.26
N THR A 554 -53.78 -17.99 -26.03
CA THR A 554 -54.92 -17.30 -26.65
C THR A 554 -56.10 -17.31 -25.68
N THR A 555 -56.45 -16.13 -25.18
CA THR A 555 -57.66 -15.92 -24.37
C THR A 555 -58.84 -15.71 -25.31
N ALA A 556 -59.96 -16.39 -25.07
CA ALA A 556 -61.23 -16.09 -25.72
C ALA A 556 -62.32 -15.94 -24.65
N ILE A 557 -62.95 -14.77 -24.60
CA ILE A 557 -64.09 -14.47 -23.73
C ILE A 557 -65.26 -14.07 -24.62
N ASN A 558 -66.33 -14.86 -24.63
CA ASN A 558 -67.68 -14.32 -24.46
C ASN A 558 -68.73 -15.38 -24.13
N LYS A 559 -69.87 -14.91 -23.61
CA LYS A 559 -70.95 -15.66 -22.97
C LYS A 559 -71.74 -16.55 -23.94
N ILE A 560 -72.30 -17.65 -23.41
CA ILE A 560 -73.75 -17.95 -23.41
C ILE A 560 -74.05 -19.01 -22.31
N SER A 561 -75.30 -19.13 -21.91
CA SER A 561 -75.80 -20.02 -20.84
C SER A 561 -76.30 -21.37 -21.34
N SER A 562 -76.47 -22.34 -20.42
CA SER A 562 -77.02 -23.71 -20.64
C SER A 562 -76.20 -24.61 -21.58
N ASP A 563 -76.21 -25.95 -21.45
CA ASP A 563 -77.07 -26.81 -20.63
C ASP A 563 -76.26 -27.94 -19.91
N SER A 564 -76.94 -29.01 -19.55
CA SER A 564 -76.57 -30.07 -18.60
C SER A 564 -76.25 -31.42 -19.31
N THR A 565 -75.91 -32.45 -18.52
CA THR A 565 -75.70 -33.87 -18.92
C THR A 565 -74.46 -34.17 -19.78
N SER A 566 -73.86 -35.36 -19.76
CA SER A 566 -73.91 -36.47 -18.78
C SER A 566 -72.67 -37.36 -18.92
N SER A 567 -72.36 -38.13 -17.88
CA SER A 567 -71.22 -39.04 -17.82
C SER A 567 -71.48 -40.42 -18.45
N LEU A 568 -70.39 -41.05 -18.90
CA LEU A 568 -70.07 -42.49 -18.79
C LEU A 568 -70.63 -43.55 -19.78
N ASN A 569 -69.80 -44.60 -19.88
CA ASN A 569 -70.03 -45.98 -20.29
C ASN A 569 -70.28 -46.30 -21.78
N GLY A 570 -69.26 -46.90 -22.41
CA GLY A 570 -69.45 -48.02 -23.34
C GLY A 570 -69.41 -49.36 -22.58
N ASP A 571 -69.56 -50.48 -23.30
CA ASP A 571 -69.45 -51.83 -22.74
C ASP A 571 -68.36 -52.68 -23.45
N ASN A 572 -68.20 -53.93 -23.04
CA ASN A 572 -66.91 -54.62 -23.00
C ASN A 572 -66.68 -55.67 -24.11
N ARG A 573 -65.49 -55.57 -24.74
CA ARG A 573 -64.57 -56.69 -25.06
C ARG A 573 -65.03 -57.70 -26.15
N PRO A 574 -64.15 -58.66 -26.54
CA PRO A 574 -62.69 -58.59 -26.72
C PRO A 574 -62.22 -59.15 -28.10
N GLU A 575 -60.96 -58.92 -28.49
CA GLU A 575 -60.14 -60.03 -29.03
C GLU A 575 -58.62 -59.78 -28.93
N LYS A 576 -57.82 -60.84 -29.16
CA LYS A 576 -56.35 -60.82 -29.31
C LYS A 576 -55.99 -61.54 -30.60
N LYS A 577 -54.99 -61.04 -31.35
CA LYS A 577 -54.13 -61.84 -32.24
C LYS A 577 -52.77 -61.17 -32.45
N LYS A 578 -51.75 -61.99 -32.73
CA LYS A 578 -50.42 -61.61 -33.24
C LYS A 578 -50.27 -62.14 -34.67
N SER A 579 -49.43 -61.51 -35.49
CA SER A 579 -48.82 -62.08 -36.70
C SER A 579 -47.50 -61.35 -37.02
N PHE A 580 -46.79 -61.74 -38.10
CA PHE A 580 -45.34 -61.58 -38.30
C PHE A 580 -44.97 -60.90 -39.65
N GLU A 581 -43.66 -60.61 -39.83
CA GLU A 581 -42.88 -60.43 -41.08
C GLU A 581 -43.14 -59.17 -41.98
N VAL A 582 -42.16 -58.34 -42.40
CA VAL A 582 -40.89 -58.53 -43.16
C VAL A 582 -41.15 -58.93 -44.64
N PRO A 583 -40.41 -58.47 -45.70
CA PRO A 583 -39.25 -57.56 -45.82
C PRO A 583 -39.37 -56.39 -46.87
N ALA A 584 -38.33 -55.56 -47.00
CA ALA A 584 -37.83 -55.02 -48.29
C ALA A 584 -36.34 -54.61 -48.18
N LYS A 585 -35.58 -54.64 -49.30
CA LYS A 585 -34.13 -54.30 -49.36
C LYS A 585 -33.73 -53.84 -50.78
N LYS A 586 -32.46 -53.40 -50.93
CA LYS A 586 -31.64 -53.06 -52.13
C LYS A 586 -31.29 -51.56 -52.26
N ASP A 587 -30.12 -51.09 -52.71
CA ASP A 587 -28.72 -51.62 -52.96
C ASP A 587 -27.85 -50.38 -53.36
N GLU A 588 -26.51 -50.34 -53.53
CA GLU A 588 -25.28 -50.98 -52.98
C GLU A 588 -24.05 -50.08 -53.36
N ASP A 589 -22.80 -50.49 -53.08
CA ASP A 589 -21.50 -50.00 -53.63
C ASP A 589 -20.94 -48.57 -53.33
N ALA A 590 -19.60 -48.31 -53.31
CA ALA A 590 -18.42 -49.18 -53.10
C ALA A 590 -17.08 -48.41 -52.83
N VAL A 591 -16.33 -48.86 -51.79
CA VAL A 591 -14.89 -49.29 -51.82
C VAL A 591 -13.69 -48.32 -52.12
N ASP A 592 -12.85 -48.15 -51.09
CA ASP A 592 -11.35 -48.11 -51.04
C ASP A 592 -10.49 -46.79 -51.11
N SER A 593 -9.15 -46.94 -51.23
CA SER A 593 -8.19 -46.38 -50.26
C SER A 593 -7.02 -45.52 -50.80
N SER A 594 -6.54 -44.64 -49.91
CA SER A 594 -5.10 -44.39 -49.62
C SER A 594 -4.21 -43.42 -50.44
N ARG A 595 -3.24 -42.86 -49.69
CA ARG A 595 -1.79 -42.66 -50.01
C ARG A 595 -1.23 -41.41 -50.75
N ILE A 596 -0.16 -40.89 -50.11
CA ILE A 596 1.12 -40.33 -50.65
C ILE A 596 1.30 -38.79 -50.86
N ARG A 597 1.95 -38.18 -49.87
CA ARG A 597 3.14 -37.27 -49.86
C ARG A 597 3.43 -36.26 -51.01
N GLY A 598 3.76 -35.03 -50.60
CA GLY A 598 4.72 -34.10 -51.25
C GLY A 598 4.83 -32.77 -50.48
N LEU A 599 5.81 -32.51 -49.58
CA LEU A 599 7.22 -32.10 -49.81
C LEU A 599 7.42 -30.97 -50.84
N GLY A 600 7.70 -29.72 -50.39
CA GLY A 600 7.67 -28.54 -51.30
C GLY A 600 8.52 -27.27 -51.04
N LYS A 601 9.36 -27.20 -49.98
CA LYS A 601 10.41 -26.16 -49.76
C LYS A 601 10.01 -24.66 -49.65
N SER A 602 10.87 -23.90 -48.95
CA SER A 602 10.72 -22.49 -48.56
C SER A 602 11.35 -21.48 -49.53
N ARG A 603 11.03 -20.19 -49.36
CA ARG A 603 11.96 -19.08 -49.68
C ARG A 603 11.81 -17.87 -48.75
N LYS A 604 12.73 -16.90 -48.84
CA LYS A 604 13.05 -15.89 -47.80
C LYS A 604 12.60 -14.46 -48.16
N PHE A 605 12.32 -13.68 -47.11
CA PHE A 605 12.46 -12.22 -46.93
C PHE A 605 12.52 -11.26 -48.15
N ALA A 606 11.70 -10.21 -48.08
CA ALA A 606 11.97 -8.88 -48.65
C ALA A 606 11.86 -7.79 -47.54
N LYS A 607 12.30 -6.56 -47.83
CA LYS A 607 12.47 -5.46 -46.84
C LYS A 607 11.76 -4.16 -47.27
N PHE A 608 11.32 -3.39 -46.26
CA PHE A 608 11.12 -1.93 -46.20
C PHE A 608 10.77 -1.11 -47.47
N SER A 609 9.69 -0.30 -47.37
CA SER A 609 9.75 1.15 -47.67
C SER A 609 8.60 1.92 -46.98
N LEU A 610 8.68 3.26 -46.96
CA LEU A 610 7.64 4.19 -46.46
C LEU A 610 7.21 5.13 -47.60
N TYR A 611 5.96 5.62 -47.62
CA TYR A 611 5.65 7.03 -47.26
C TYR A 611 4.14 7.31 -47.15
N LYS A 612 3.77 8.56 -46.84
CA LYS A 612 2.42 9.11 -46.60
C LYS A 612 1.71 9.57 -47.89
N GLN A 613 0.38 9.69 -47.83
CA GLN A 613 -0.34 10.96 -48.07
C GLN A 613 -1.69 10.93 -47.29
N LEU A 614 -2.53 11.98 -47.38
CA LEU A 614 -3.72 12.23 -46.55
C LEU A 614 -5.00 12.40 -47.38
N HIS A 615 -6.16 12.11 -46.79
CA HIS A 615 -7.45 12.86 -46.79
C HIS A 615 -8.42 12.03 -45.90
N LYS A 616 -9.28 12.48 -44.95
CA LYS A 616 -9.80 13.74 -44.35
C LYS A 616 -11.33 13.80 -44.53
N HIS A 617 -12.06 14.06 -43.42
CA HIS A 617 -13.53 14.02 -43.24
C HIS A 617 -14.12 12.60 -43.08
N ASN A 618 -15.17 12.36 -42.27
CA ASN A 618 -15.98 13.27 -41.45
C ASN A 618 -16.28 12.70 -40.03
N LEU A 619 -16.76 13.54 -39.11
CA LEU A 619 -17.18 13.14 -37.75
C LEU A 619 -18.69 12.84 -37.68
N GLN A 620 -19.09 12.08 -36.65
CA GLN A 620 -20.25 12.45 -35.82
C GLN A 620 -20.03 12.00 -34.36
N HIS A 621 -20.60 12.74 -33.41
CA HIS A 621 -20.41 12.59 -31.96
C HIS A 621 -21.69 13.07 -31.25
N ALA A 622 -22.23 12.27 -30.34
CA ALA A 622 -23.22 12.65 -29.32
C ALA A 622 -23.31 11.47 -28.32
N ASP A 623 -23.20 11.53 -26.99
CA ASP A 623 -23.17 12.57 -25.93
C ASP A 623 -24.48 12.67 -25.10
N SER A 624 -24.28 12.85 -23.77
CA SER A 624 -25.20 13.45 -22.78
C SER A 624 -26.40 12.66 -22.19
N VAL A 625 -26.09 11.87 -21.15
CA VAL A 625 -26.56 12.02 -19.73
C VAL A 625 -27.91 12.70 -19.44
N SER A 626 -28.69 12.07 -18.53
CA SER A 626 -29.56 12.74 -17.55
C SER A 626 -29.43 12.09 -16.15
N SER A 627 -29.92 12.75 -15.11
CA SER A 627 -29.84 12.35 -13.69
C SER A 627 -31.19 12.56 -12.97
N ILE A 628 -31.24 12.30 -11.64
CA ILE A 628 -32.41 12.47 -10.72
C ILE A 628 -33.38 11.26 -10.79
N ASP A 629 -33.95 10.70 -9.70
CA ASP A 629 -33.98 11.12 -8.28
C ASP A 629 -33.72 9.97 -7.26
N SER A 630 -33.86 10.26 -5.96
CA SER A 630 -33.76 9.32 -4.83
C SER A 630 -35.10 9.08 -4.12
N GLU A 631 -35.44 7.82 -3.79
CA GLU A 631 -35.89 7.42 -2.44
C GLU A 631 -35.99 5.89 -2.26
N SER A 632 -36.44 5.43 -1.09
CA SER A 632 -36.27 4.05 -0.60
C SER A 632 -37.35 3.05 -1.04
N HIS A 633 -36.98 1.78 -1.20
CA HIS A 633 -37.70 0.67 -0.54
C HIS A 633 -36.84 -0.60 -0.38
N ARG A 634 -37.26 -1.47 0.55
CA ARG A 634 -36.71 -2.83 0.74
C ARG A 634 -37.51 -3.81 -0.13
N GLY A 635 -36.86 -4.68 -0.91
CA GLY A 635 -37.48 -5.92 -1.39
C GLY A 635 -37.05 -6.37 -2.79
N SER A 636 -36.59 -7.63 -2.87
CA SER A 636 -36.48 -8.50 -4.06
C SER A 636 -35.71 -8.00 -5.30
N ILE A 637 -34.66 -8.74 -5.67
CA ILE A 637 -33.90 -8.53 -6.91
C ILE A 637 -34.69 -9.12 -8.10
N ARG A 638 -35.34 -8.29 -8.94
CA ARG A 638 -35.90 -8.73 -10.23
C ARG A 638 -35.87 -7.68 -11.35
N SER A 639 -35.58 -8.19 -12.55
CA SER A 639 -35.76 -7.65 -13.90
C SER A 639 -35.21 -6.25 -14.25
N LEU A 640 -34.29 -6.23 -15.21
CA LEU A 640 -34.04 -5.09 -16.10
C LEU A 640 -34.48 -5.50 -17.51
N GLN A 641 -35.42 -4.76 -18.10
CA GLN A 641 -35.89 -5.04 -19.46
C GLN A 641 -34.83 -4.71 -20.50
N THR A 642 -34.09 -5.72 -20.96
CA THR A 642 -33.38 -5.66 -22.25
C THR A 642 -34.35 -6.05 -23.37
N GLY A 643 -34.24 -5.43 -24.54
CA GLY A 643 -35.19 -5.57 -25.65
C GLY A 643 -35.20 -6.93 -26.38
N VAL A 644 -34.76 -8.01 -25.72
CA VAL A 644 -34.67 -9.38 -26.26
C VAL A 644 -35.20 -10.41 -25.25
N GLY A 645 -36.26 -10.04 -24.51
CA GLY A 645 -36.94 -10.89 -23.52
C GLY A 645 -36.31 -10.89 -22.12
N GLU A 646 -37.01 -11.48 -21.16
CA GLU A 646 -36.52 -11.60 -19.78
C GLU A 646 -35.48 -12.74 -19.65
N LEU A 647 -34.21 -12.35 -19.50
CA LEU A 647 -33.12 -13.27 -19.17
C LEU A 647 -33.01 -13.43 -17.64
N LEU A 648 -33.81 -14.35 -17.08
CA LEU A 648 -33.59 -14.85 -15.73
C LEU A 648 -32.47 -15.90 -15.75
N GLY A 649 -31.35 -15.57 -15.12
CA GLY A 649 -30.25 -16.51 -14.93
C GLY A 649 -29.33 -16.12 -13.78
N GLU A 650 -28.74 -17.13 -13.14
CA GLU A 650 -27.75 -16.96 -12.08
C GLU A 650 -26.42 -16.58 -12.72
N THR A 651 -26.16 -15.27 -12.76
CA THR A 651 -24.86 -14.69 -13.11
C THR A 651 -23.78 -15.21 -12.15
N ARG A 652 -22.78 -15.91 -12.69
CA ARG A 652 -21.65 -16.48 -11.95
C ARG A 652 -21.00 -15.48 -11.00
N PHE A 653 -20.51 -15.95 -9.87
CA PHE A 653 -19.80 -15.12 -8.90
C PHE A 653 -18.31 -15.04 -9.22
N TRP A 654 -17.64 -16.16 -9.44
CA TRP A 654 -16.20 -16.24 -9.67
C TRP A 654 -15.93 -16.42 -11.17
N HIS A 655 -15.31 -15.45 -11.83
CA HIS A 655 -15.09 -15.48 -13.28
C HIS A 655 -13.67 -15.93 -13.66
N GLY A 656 -13.53 -16.96 -14.49
CA GLY A 656 -12.23 -17.40 -15.01
C GLY A 656 -11.25 -17.84 -13.92
N LYS A 657 -10.08 -17.21 -13.87
CA LYS A 657 -8.99 -17.47 -12.88
C LYS A 657 -9.40 -17.26 -11.42
N ASP A 658 -10.54 -16.62 -11.20
CA ASP A 658 -11.11 -16.37 -9.88
C ASP A 658 -11.85 -17.58 -9.27
N TYR A 659 -12.21 -18.59 -10.09
CA TYR A 659 -12.71 -19.88 -9.60
C TYR A 659 -11.54 -20.86 -9.55
N CYS A 660 -11.24 -21.37 -8.35
CA CYS A 660 -9.92 -21.90 -8.07
C CYS A 660 -9.87 -22.76 -6.79
N ASN A 661 -8.89 -23.67 -6.72
CA ASN A 661 -8.59 -24.51 -5.56
C ASN A 661 -7.06 -24.73 -5.50
N PHE A 662 -6.40 -24.16 -4.49
CA PHE A 662 -4.92 -24.05 -4.46
C PHE A 662 -4.21 -25.29 -3.95
N VAL A 663 -4.93 -26.17 -3.23
CA VAL A 663 -4.39 -27.50 -2.85
C VAL A 663 -4.33 -28.38 -4.11
N PHE A 664 -5.38 -28.31 -4.94
CA PHE A 664 -5.47 -29.05 -6.19
C PHE A 664 -4.54 -28.52 -7.30
N LYS A 665 -4.43 -27.19 -7.48
CA LYS A 665 -3.68 -26.60 -8.61
C LYS A 665 -3.33 -25.12 -8.44
N ASP A 666 -2.08 -24.73 -8.74
CA ASP A 666 -1.67 -23.31 -8.76
C ASP A 666 -2.15 -22.56 -10.03
N TRP A 667 -2.19 -21.23 -9.98
CA TRP A 667 -2.68 -20.39 -11.06
C TRP A 667 -1.76 -20.39 -12.30
N VAL A 668 -2.32 -20.81 -13.44
CA VAL A 668 -1.63 -20.81 -14.74
C VAL A 668 -2.27 -19.86 -15.76
N GLN A 669 -1.44 -19.26 -16.62
CA GLN A 669 -1.86 -18.36 -17.72
C GLN A 669 -2.71 -17.16 -17.24
N LEU A 670 -2.20 -16.41 -16.25
CA LEU A 670 -2.84 -15.20 -15.71
C LEU A 670 -3.09 -14.09 -16.74
N ASP A 671 -2.47 -14.17 -17.92
CA ASP A 671 -2.76 -13.33 -19.08
C ASP A 671 -4.12 -13.59 -19.74
N LYS A 672 -4.82 -14.65 -19.35
CA LYS A 672 -6.17 -15.03 -19.79
C LYS A 672 -7.16 -14.99 -18.62
N PRO A 673 -7.48 -13.80 -18.06
CA PRO A 673 -8.18 -13.65 -16.78
C PRO A 673 -9.56 -14.32 -16.73
N PHE A 674 -10.30 -14.32 -17.84
CA PHE A 674 -11.65 -14.89 -17.92
C PHE A 674 -11.70 -16.35 -18.42
N ALA A 675 -10.56 -17.02 -18.55
CA ALA A 675 -10.48 -18.44 -18.88
C ALA A 675 -10.28 -19.28 -17.60
N ASP A 676 -11.18 -20.22 -17.35
CA ASP A 676 -11.05 -21.19 -16.27
C ASP A 676 -9.75 -22.03 -16.43
N PHE A 677 -9.26 -22.61 -15.32
CA PHE A 677 -8.03 -23.44 -15.31
C PHE A 677 -8.17 -24.75 -14.52
N ILE A 678 -9.29 -24.91 -13.81
CA ILE A 678 -9.85 -26.14 -13.26
C ILE A 678 -11.26 -26.29 -13.86
N ASP A 679 -11.79 -27.51 -13.93
CA ASP A 679 -13.13 -27.74 -14.46
C ASP A 679 -14.19 -27.52 -13.36
N ARG A 680 -15.06 -26.52 -13.55
CA ARG A 680 -16.15 -26.17 -12.61
C ARG A 680 -17.16 -27.30 -12.41
N TYR A 681 -17.32 -28.18 -13.39
CA TYR A 681 -18.30 -29.27 -13.35
C TYR A 681 -17.77 -30.51 -12.60
N GLN A 682 -16.45 -30.56 -12.31
CA GLN A 682 -15.80 -31.70 -11.66
C GLN A 682 -15.06 -31.31 -10.36
N THR A 683 -14.51 -30.10 -10.29
CA THR A 683 -13.68 -29.63 -9.17
C THR A 683 -14.39 -28.49 -8.41
N PRO A 684 -14.72 -28.65 -7.12
CA PRO A 684 -15.21 -27.54 -6.31
C PRO A 684 -14.12 -26.48 -6.12
N ARG A 685 -14.51 -25.20 -6.05
CA ARG A 685 -13.60 -24.15 -5.58
C ARG A 685 -13.30 -24.35 -4.09
N MET A 686 -12.11 -23.93 -3.66
CA MET A 686 -11.80 -23.83 -2.24
C MET A 686 -12.31 -22.48 -1.71
N PRO A 687 -13.16 -22.45 -0.67
CA PRO A 687 -13.61 -21.21 -0.06
C PRO A 687 -12.48 -20.45 0.65
N TRP A 688 -12.65 -19.14 0.82
CA TRP A 688 -11.67 -18.24 1.41
C TRP A 688 -12.31 -17.48 2.58
N HIS A 689 -11.91 -17.84 3.81
CA HIS A 689 -12.33 -17.17 5.03
C HIS A 689 -11.22 -16.26 5.53
N ASP A 690 -11.49 -14.96 5.64
CA ASP A 690 -10.46 -13.95 5.87
C ASP A 690 -11.04 -12.70 6.57
N ILE A 691 -10.17 -11.91 7.18
CA ILE A 691 -10.51 -10.78 8.04
C ILE A 691 -9.80 -9.51 7.57
N ALA A 692 -10.53 -8.41 7.50
CA ALA A 692 -9.98 -7.10 7.22
C ALA A 692 -10.60 -6.00 8.09
N SER A 693 -10.05 -4.79 7.97
CA SER A 693 -10.51 -3.61 8.69
C SER A 693 -10.35 -2.35 7.85
N VAL A 694 -11.04 -1.29 8.24
CA VAL A 694 -10.83 0.07 7.74
C VAL A 694 -10.75 1.05 8.91
N VAL A 695 -9.84 2.03 8.79
CA VAL A 695 -9.63 3.12 9.75
C VAL A 695 -9.64 4.47 9.01
N HIS A 696 -10.02 5.53 9.74
CA HIS A 696 -10.16 6.88 9.19
C HIS A 696 -9.18 7.88 9.82
N GLY A 697 -8.98 9.02 9.17
CA GLY A 697 -8.28 10.18 9.73
C GLY A 697 -6.82 9.91 10.07
N LYS A 698 -6.42 10.11 11.33
CA LYS A 698 -5.02 10.00 11.77
C LYS A 698 -4.44 8.59 11.59
N ALA A 699 -5.20 7.55 11.93
CA ALA A 699 -4.76 6.17 11.73
C ALA A 699 -4.56 5.85 10.24
N ALA A 700 -5.42 6.37 9.37
CA ALA A 700 -5.24 6.28 7.93
C ALA A 700 -3.98 7.00 7.43
N ARG A 701 -3.57 8.10 8.09
CA ARG A 701 -2.33 8.83 7.79
C ARG A 701 -1.08 8.14 8.30
N ASP A 702 -1.17 7.38 9.39
CA ASP A 702 -0.07 6.53 9.83
C ASP A 702 0.17 5.41 8.79
N VAL A 703 -0.88 4.72 8.34
CA VAL A 703 -0.80 3.74 7.23
C VAL A 703 -0.27 4.39 5.94
N ALA A 704 -0.77 5.58 5.57
CA ALA A 704 -0.26 6.36 4.44
C ALA A 704 1.24 6.67 4.57
N ARG A 705 1.70 7.08 5.76
CA ARG A 705 3.10 7.41 6.06
C ARG A 705 4.02 6.20 5.90
N HIS A 706 3.56 4.99 6.23
CA HIS A 706 4.28 3.75 5.92
C HIS A 706 4.42 3.54 4.40
N PHE A 707 3.32 3.66 3.64
CA PHE A 707 3.37 3.54 2.17
C PHE A 707 4.36 4.54 1.57
N ILE A 708 4.26 5.81 1.98
CA ILE A 708 5.13 6.91 1.54
C ILE A 708 6.59 6.63 1.89
N GLN A 709 6.88 6.04 3.06
CA GLN A 709 8.23 5.63 3.44
C GLN A 709 8.77 4.56 2.47
N ARG A 710 8.03 3.46 2.26
CA ARG A 710 8.44 2.37 1.37
C ARG A 710 8.57 2.81 -0.09
N TRP A 711 7.65 3.64 -0.58
CA TRP A 711 7.70 4.20 -1.93
C TRP A 711 8.94 5.08 -2.15
N ASN A 712 9.17 6.02 -1.24
CA ASN A 712 10.31 6.94 -1.33
C ASN A 712 11.65 6.18 -1.17
N PHE A 713 11.70 5.11 -0.38
CA PHE A 713 12.82 4.18 -0.29
C PHE A 713 13.07 3.43 -1.61
N ALA A 714 12.06 2.71 -2.13
CA ALA A 714 12.17 1.93 -3.37
C ALA A 714 12.52 2.82 -4.58
N LYS A 715 11.99 4.04 -4.63
CA LYS A 715 12.33 5.09 -5.61
C LYS A 715 13.83 5.41 -5.64
N ILE A 716 14.48 5.43 -4.47
CA ILE A 716 15.90 5.76 -4.33
C ILE A 716 16.76 4.55 -4.69
N MET A 717 16.42 3.36 -4.18
CA MET A 717 17.25 2.18 -4.37
C MET A 717 17.36 1.80 -5.85
N LYS A 718 16.23 1.66 -6.54
CA LYS A 718 16.19 1.13 -7.91
C LYS A 718 16.35 2.25 -8.96
N PRO A 719 17.42 2.26 -9.79
CA PRO A 719 17.67 3.32 -10.76
C PRO A 719 16.51 3.59 -11.73
N LYS A 720 15.78 2.54 -12.14
CA LYS A 720 14.59 2.61 -13.02
C LYS A 720 13.47 3.51 -12.47
N TYR A 721 13.38 3.67 -11.15
CA TYR A 721 12.37 4.51 -10.49
C TYR A 721 12.87 5.91 -10.10
N ARG A 722 14.16 6.23 -10.29
CA ARG A 722 14.72 7.56 -9.96
C ARG A 722 14.18 8.70 -10.85
N SER A 723 13.67 8.37 -12.04
CA SER A 723 12.96 9.28 -12.97
C SER A 723 11.91 10.16 -12.27
N LEU A 724 11.70 11.38 -12.78
CA LEU A 724 10.61 12.27 -12.33
C LEU A 724 9.20 11.70 -12.64
N SER A 725 9.09 10.76 -13.58
CA SER A 725 7.83 10.08 -13.88
C SER A 725 7.28 9.25 -12.71
N TYR A 726 8.11 8.89 -11.74
CA TYR A 726 7.69 8.43 -10.42
C TYR A 726 7.95 9.57 -9.43
N PRO A 727 6.93 10.25 -8.88
CA PRO A 727 7.16 11.34 -7.93
C PRO A 727 7.71 10.83 -6.58
N PHE A 728 8.25 11.72 -5.77
CA PHE A 728 8.33 11.51 -4.32
C PHE A 728 6.96 11.85 -3.71
N LEU A 729 6.48 11.02 -2.78
CA LEU A 729 5.21 11.24 -2.08
C LEU A 729 5.44 11.99 -0.77
N LEU A 730 4.44 12.76 -0.34
CA LEU A 730 4.43 13.55 0.90
C LEU A 730 3.27 13.10 1.80
N PRO A 731 3.44 13.03 3.12
CA PRO A 731 2.32 12.78 4.02
C PRO A 731 1.49 14.06 4.22
N LYS A 732 0.17 13.91 4.36
CA LYS A 732 -0.72 15.00 4.81
C LYS A 732 -0.51 15.27 6.31
N SER A 733 -0.50 16.55 6.69
CA SER A 733 -0.30 17.00 8.07
C SER A 733 -1.37 16.48 9.01
N ASN A 734 -1.01 16.01 10.20
CA ASN A 734 -1.96 15.46 11.18
C ASN A 734 -2.93 16.51 11.78
N LYS A 735 -2.87 17.77 11.34
CA LYS A 735 -3.86 18.82 11.69
C LYS A 735 -5.17 18.67 10.90
N THR A 736 -5.10 18.43 9.59
CA THR A 736 -6.28 18.28 8.71
C THR A 736 -6.91 16.88 8.77
N ALA A 737 -6.41 16.02 9.67
CA ALA A 737 -6.82 14.61 9.80
C ALA A 737 -8.22 14.40 10.42
N LYS A 738 -8.96 15.48 10.69
CA LYS A 738 -10.39 15.47 11.02
C LYS A 738 -11.28 15.62 9.79
N GLU A 739 -10.74 16.08 8.67
CA GLU A 739 -11.47 16.20 7.41
C GLU A 739 -11.55 14.82 6.74
N LEU A 740 -12.76 14.28 6.71
CA LEU A 740 -13.11 12.98 6.13
C LEU A 740 -14.08 13.20 4.96
N PRO A 741 -13.59 13.39 3.71
CA PRO A 741 -14.44 13.58 2.53
C PRO A 741 -15.33 12.37 2.19
N TYR A 742 -14.99 11.22 2.76
CA TYR A 742 -15.74 9.97 2.72
C TYR A 742 -15.58 9.26 4.07
N GLN A 743 -16.64 8.56 4.50
CA GLN A 743 -16.65 7.71 5.68
C GLN A 743 -17.33 6.40 5.32
N VAL A 744 -16.76 5.26 5.74
CA VAL A 744 -17.34 3.96 5.43
C VAL A 744 -18.59 3.70 6.30
N PRO A 745 -19.75 3.36 5.70
CA PRO A 745 -20.98 3.08 6.44
C PRO A 745 -20.84 1.92 7.45
N GLY A 746 -21.46 2.08 8.62
CA GLY A 746 -21.43 1.08 9.70
C GLY A 746 -20.15 1.08 10.54
N SER A 747 -19.29 2.10 10.42
CA SER A 747 -18.12 2.26 11.30
C SER A 747 -18.51 2.78 12.70
N VAL A 748 -17.74 2.39 13.71
CA VAL A 748 -17.88 2.79 15.13
C VAL A 748 -16.59 3.44 15.65
N HIS A 749 -16.62 4.14 16.79
CA HIS A 749 -15.41 4.74 17.37
C HIS A 749 -14.67 3.77 18.30
N ALA A 750 -13.35 3.66 18.10
CA ALA A 750 -12.45 2.90 18.96
C ALA A 750 -11.14 3.68 19.22
N GLN A 751 -10.37 3.27 20.23
CA GLN A 751 -8.95 3.58 20.31
C GLN A 751 -8.19 2.68 19.32
N VAL A 752 -7.34 3.28 18.48
CA VAL A 752 -6.63 2.58 17.40
C VAL A 752 -5.13 2.83 17.48
N GLN A 753 -4.31 1.82 17.21
CA GLN A 753 -2.87 2.00 16.96
C GLN A 753 -2.43 1.14 15.78
N VAL A 754 -1.70 1.75 14.84
CA VAL A 754 -1.11 1.05 13.69
C VAL A 754 0.21 0.38 14.11
N LEU A 755 0.45 -0.82 13.60
CA LEU A 755 1.57 -1.71 13.92
C LEU A 755 2.17 -2.27 12.62
N ARG A 756 3.44 -2.64 12.61
CA ARG A 756 4.09 -3.23 11.43
C ARG A 756 5.27 -4.14 11.75
N SER A 757 5.60 -4.98 10.78
CA SER A 757 6.92 -5.63 10.65
C SER A 757 7.69 -4.92 9.53
N ALA A 758 8.90 -4.43 9.82
CA ALA A 758 9.71 -3.68 8.86
C ALA A 758 11.20 -3.68 9.21
N ALA A 759 12.08 -3.53 8.20
CA ALA A 759 13.53 -3.52 8.37
C ALA A 759 14.25 -2.63 7.33
N ASP A 760 15.58 -2.57 7.38
CA ASP A 760 16.42 -1.82 6.43
C ASP A 760 16.19 -2.28 4.97
N TRP A 761 15.96 -3.57 4.75
CA TRP A 761 15.72 -4.09 3.40
C TRP A 761 14.36 -3.68 2.83
N SER A 762 13.32 -3.56 3.66
CA SER A 762 11.93 -3.37 3.24
C SER A 762 11.43 -1.92 3.32
N ALA A 763 11.96 -1.13 4.26
CA ALA A 763 11.58 0.26 4.49
C ALA A 763 12.76 1.21 4.77
N GLY A 764 14.01 0.72 4.75
CA GLY A 764 15.22 1.53 4.96
C GLY A 764 15.38 2.08 6.37
N ILE A 765 14.96 1.35 7.40
CA ILE A 765 15.11 1.74 8.81
C ILE A 765 16.32 1.04 9.47
N LYS A 766 17.15 1.81 10.17
CA LYS A 766 18.39 1.35 10.84
C LYS A 766 18.19 0.14 11.74
N TYR A 767 17.09 0.15 12.50
CA TYR A 767 16.67 -0.94 13.37
C TYR A 767 15.36 -1.49 12.80
N HIS A 768 15.15 -2.80 12.90
CA HIS A 768 13.87 -3.40 12.54
C HIS A 768 12.80 -2.97 13.54
N GLU A 769 11.54 -3.11 13.11
CA GLU A 769 10.35 -2.90 13.92
C GLU A 769 9.55 -4.20 13.91
N GLU A 770 9.21 -4.69 15.10
CA GLU A 770 8.41 -5.91 15.34
C GLU A 770 7.18 -5.58 16.21
N SER A 771 6.56 -4.41 15.94
CA SER A 771 5.50 -3.85 16.79
C SER A 771 4.21 -4.66 16.77
N ILE A 772 4.02 -5.54 15.77
CA ILE A 772 2.95 -6.54 15.74
C ILE A 772 3.20 -7.64 16.79
N HIS A 773 4.40 -8.22 16.82
CA HIS A 773 4.74 -9.31 17.76
C HIS A 773 4.62 -8.85 19.22
N ASN A 774 5.17 -7.66 19.51
CA ASN A 774 5.05 -7.02 20.83
C ASN A 774 3.59 -6.80 21.26
N ALA A 775 2.69 -6.46 20.32
CA ALA A 775 1.26 -6.29 20.62
C ALA A 775 0.55 -7.63 20.85
N TYR A 776 0.80 -8.65 20.01
CA TYR A 776 0.26 -10.00 20.19
C TYR A 776 0.62 -10.58 21.56
N VAL A 777 1.91 -10.55 21.93
CA VAL A 777 2.38 -11.01 23.25
C VAL A 777 1.69 -10.24 24.37
N HIS A 778 1.71 -8.91 24.33
CA HIS A 778 1.13 -8.09 25.39
C HIS A 778 -0.38 -8.31 25.58
N VAL A 779 -1.15 -8.43 24.48
CA VAL A 779 -2.60 -8.67 24.56
C VAL A 779 -2.89 -10.05 25.16
N ILE A 780 -2.13 -11.09 24.82
CA ILE A 780 -2.31 -12.42 25.39
C ILE A 780 -1.91 -12.44 26.87
N GLU A 781 -0.77 -11.84 27.25
CA GLU A 781 -0.34 -11.70 28.66
C GLU A 781 -1.37 -10.98 29.54
N ASN A 782 -2.03 -9.95 28.97
CA ASN A 782 -2.94 -9.07 29.70
C ASN A 782 -4.42 -9.44 29.56
N SER A 783 -4.77 -10.44 28.74
CA SER A 783 -6.11 -11.04 28.70
C SER A 783 -6.59 -11.52 30.07
N LYS A 784 -7.89 -11.68 30.27
CA LYS A 784 -8.54 -11.99 31.56
C LYS A 784 -9.41 -13.24 31.48
N HIS A 785 -10.27 -13.33 30.47
CA HIS A 785 -11.33 -14.33 30.30
C HIS A 785 -11.12 -15.21 29.07
N TYR A 786 -10.78 -14.65 27.90
CA TYR A 786 -10.50 -15.46 26.72
C TYR A 786 -9.64 -14.77 25.67
N ILE A 787 -9.07 -15.59 24.78
CA ILE A 787 -8.60 -15.16 23.46
C ILE A 787 -9.20 -16.03 22.36
N TYR A 788 -9.48 -15.40 21.22
CA TYR A 788 -9.95 -16.03 19.99
C TYR A 788 -9.00 -15.66 18.87
N ILE A 789 -8.42 -16.66 18.21
CA ILE A 789 -7.43 -16.53 17.15
C ILE A 789 -7.98 -17.17 15.88
N GLU A 790 -7.89 -16.45 14.76
CA GLU A 790 -7.95 -17.05 13.43
C GLU A 790 -6.62 -16.76 12.74
N ASN A 791 -5.88 -17.78 12.30
CA ASN A 791 -4.62 -17.56 11.61
C ASN A 791 -4.31 -18.62 10.55
N GLN A 792 -3.76 -18.18 9.41
CA GLN A 792 -3.31 -19.04 8.31
C GLN A 792 -2.16 -19.99 8.69
N PHE A 793 -1.31 -19.58 9.64
CA PHE A 793 -0.21 -20.37 10.18
C PHE A 793 -0.23 -20.30 11.71
N PHE A 794 0.28 -21.35 12.36
CA PHE A 794 0.39 -21.39 13.82
C PHE A 794 1.75 -21.96 14.23
N ILE A 795 2.81 -21.25 13.83
CA ILE A 795 4.22 -21.60 14.02
C ILE A 795 4.82 -20.71 15.11
N SER A 796 5.14 -21.31 16.26
CA SER A 796 5.61 -20.61 17.46
C SER A 796 6.28 -21.60 18.42
N CYS A 797 6.34 -21.28 19.71
CA CYS A 797 7.07 -22.00 20.75
C CYS A 797 8.58 -21.99 20.50
N ALA A 798 9.25 -20.99 21.07
CA ALA A 798 10.61 -20.62 20.71
C ALA A 798 11.66 -21.59 21.28
N ASP A 799 12.38 -22.29 20.39
CA ASP A 799 13.59 -23.04 20.76
C ASP A 799 14.86 -22.19 20.69
N ASN A 800 14.76 -20.95 20.18
CA ASN A 800 15.87 -20.02 19.95
C ASN A 800 16.93 -20.58 18.98
N LYS A 801 16.54 -21.49 18.09
CA LYS A 801 17.38 -22.12 17.06
C LYS A 801 16.76 -22.06 15.66
N LEU A 802 15.48 -22.43 15.55
CA LEU A 802 14.68 -22.49 14.32
C LEU A 802 13.41 -21.64 14.40
N VAL A 803 12.86 -21.50 15.62
CA VAL A 803 11.68 -20.67 15.92
C VAL A 803 12.02 -19.72 17.08
N PHE A 804 11.68 -18.45 16.92
CA PHE A 804 12.07 -17.35 17.81
C PHE A 804 10.88 -16.56 18.38
N ASN A 805 9.73 -16.52 17.69
CA ASN A 805 8.54 -15.83 18.19
C ASN A 805 7.90 -16.59 19.36
N LYS A 806 7.43 -15.83 20.35
CA LYS A 806 6.98 -16.35 21.66
C LYS A 806 5.46 -16.51 21.82
N ILE A 807 4.67 -16.36 20.75
CA ILE A 807 3.20 -16.28 20.86
C ILE A 807 2.61 -17.54 21.52
N GLY A 808 3.05 -18.74 21.10
CA GLY A 808 2.62 -20.00 21.69
C GLY A 808 3.07 -20.20 23.13
N ASP A 809 4.28 -19.77 23.49
CA ASP A 809 4.79 -19.81 24.87
C ASP A 809 3.97 -18.88 25.78
N THR A 810 3.64 -17.68 25.30
CA THR A 810 2.78 -16.73 26.00
C THR A 810 1.35 -17.28 26.16
N ILE A 811 0.81 -18.00 25.17
CA ILE A 811 -0.50 -18.70 25.29
C ILE A 811 -0.44 -19.79 26.37
N ALA A 812 0.56 -20.66 26.34
CA ALA A 812 0.74 -21.72 27.33
C ALA A 812 0.88 -21.13 28.75
N GLN A 813 1.77 -20.17 28.94
CA GLN A 813 1.98 -19.48 30.22
C GLN A 813 0.72 -18.77 30.72
N ARG A 814 -0.08 -18.17 29.81
CA ARG A 814 -1.35 -17.51 30.17
C ARG A 814 -2.42 -18.51 30.62
N ILE A 815 -2.49 -19.69 30.02
CA ILE A 815 -3.36 -20.79 30.46
C ILE A 815 -2.90 -21.32 31.83
N LEU A 816 -1.61 -21.61 32.00
CA LEU A 816 -1.05 -22.11 33.26
C LEU A 816 -1.23 -21.11 34.41
N LYS A 817 -1.16 -19.81 34.11
CA LYS A 817 -1.55 -18.75 35.06
C LYS A 817 -3.03 -18.80 35.43
N ALA A 818 -3.94 -19.00 34.47
CA ALA A 818 -5.37 -19.15 34.78
C ALA A 818 -5.63 -20.36 35.69
N HIS A 819 -4.99 -21.49 35.40
CA HIS A 819 -5.10 -22.71 36.21
C HIS A 819 -4.60 -22.49 37.65
N ARG A 820 -3.39 -21.94 37.82
CA ARG A 820 -2.82 -21.63 39.14
C ARG A 820 -3.60 -20.56 39.93
N GLU A 821 -4.31 -19.66 39.25
CA GLU A 821 -5.23 -18.71 39.88
C GLU A 821 -6.66 -19.28 40.08
N ASN A 822 -6.92 -20.55 39.70
CA ASN A 822 -8.23 -21.20 39.65
C ASN A 822 -9.31 -20.36 38.93
N LYS A 823 -8.94 -19.69 37.83
CA LYS A 823 -9.82 -18.84 37.02
C LYS A 823 -10.21 -19.52 35.73
N ARG A 824 -11.46 -19.31 35.31
CA ARG A 824 -11.93 -19.71 33.99
C ARG A 824 -11.22 -18.88 32.93
N TYR A 825 -10.65 -19.57 31.95
CA TYR A 825 -9.98 -18.95 30.81
C TYR A 825 -10.08 -19.87 29.59
N ARG A 826 -10.41 -19.33 28.41
CA ARG A 826 -10.52 -20.12 27.18
C ARG A 826 -9.62 -19.57 26.06
N VAL A 827 -9.12 -20.47 25.23
CA VAL A 827 -8.35 -20.18 24.02
C VAL A 827 -8.98 -20.91 22.85
N TYR A 828 -9.42 -20.15 21.86
CA TYR A 828 -9.95 -20.68 20.61
C TYR A 828 -8.94 -20.43 19.50
N VAL A 829 -8.56 -21.47 18.76
CA VAL A 829 -7.64 -21.35 17.61
C VAL A 829 -8.28 -21.96 16.38
N ILE A 830 -8.61 -21.11 15.41
CA ILE A 830 -9.02 -21.46 14.06
C ILE A 830 -7.81 -21.36 13.13
N THR A 831 -7.50 -22.46 12.45
CA THR A 831 -6.33 -22.60 11.56
C THR A 831 -6.71 -23.48 10.36
N PRO A 832 -6.19 -23.26 9.13
CA PRO A 832 -6.62 -24.04 7.99
C PRO A 832 -6.20 -25.51 8.16
N LEU A 833 -7.09 -26.44 7.79
CA LEU A 833 -6.84 -27.88 7.95
C LEU A 833 -5.58 -28.35 7.21
N LEU A 834 -5.28 -27.74 6.06
CA LEU A 834 -4.04 -27.96 5.30
C LEU A 834 -3.40 -26.61 4.94
N PRO A 835 -2.07 -26.51 4.90
CA PRO A 835 -1.37 -25.37 4.30
C PRO A 835 -1.78 -25.13 2.84
N GLY A 836 -1.92 -23.87 2.45
CA GLY A 836 -2.40 -23.47 1.12
C GLY A 836 -1.31 -23.49 0.05
N PHE A 837 -0.82 -24.69 -0.28
CA PHE A 837 0.17 -24.94 -1.33
C PHE A 837 -0.30 -26.07 -2.24
N GLU A 838 0.06 -26.01 -3.51
CA GLU A 838 -0.22 -27.08 -4.49
C GLU A 838 0.48 -28.38 -4.05
N GLY A 839 -0.27 -29.48 -3.99
CA GLY A 839 0.26 -30.79 -3.66
C GLY A 839 -0.83 -31.79 -3.33
N ASP A 840 -0.80 -32.95 -4.01
CA ASP A 840 -1.79 -34.00 -3.84
C ASP A 840 -1.72 -34.63 -2.44
N ILE A 841 -2.69 -34.28 -1.59
CA ILE A 841 -2.80 -34.79 -0.22
C ILE A 841 -3.06 -36.31 -0.18
N SER A 842 -3.56 -36.92 -1.26
CA SER A 842 -3.75 -38.37 -1.35
C SER A 842 -2.42 -39.15 -1.36
N THR A 843 -1.34 -38.52 -1.84
CA THR A 843 0.04 -39.04 -1.75
C THR A 843 0.83 -38.43 -0.59
N GLY A 844 0.16 -37.74 0.34
CA GLY A 844 0.78 -37.11 1.51
C GLY A 844 1.15 -35.64 1.33
N GLY A 845 0.77 -35.01 0.22
CA GLY A 845 1.04 -33.61 -0.10
C GLY A 845 2.46 -33.35 -0.62
N GLY A 846 2.71 -32.13 -1.09
CA GLY A 846 4.04 -31.68 -1.51
C GLY A 846 4.96 -31.37 -0.33
N SER A 847 6.28 -31.45 -0.51
CA SER A 847 7.27 -31.25 0.56
C SER A 847 7.17 -29.87 1.25
N ALA A 848 6.71 -28.84 0.55
CA ALA A 848 6.41 -27.52 1.14
C ALA A 848 5.22 -27.54 2.12
N LEU A 849 4.15 -28.26 1.75
CA LEU A 849 2.96 -28.47 2.57
C LEU A 849 3.32 -29.28 3.82
N GLN A 850 4.12 -30.36 3.66
CA GLN A 850 4.65 -31.17 4.75
C GLN A 850 5.54 -30.35 5.71
N ALA A 851 6.47 -29.54 5.19
CA ALA A 851 7.34 -28.69 5.99
C ALA A 851 6.55 -27.71 6.89
N VAL A 852 5.48 -27.10 6.36
CA VAL A 852 4.60 -26.23 7.15
C VAL A 852 3.77 -27.03 8.17
N MET A 853 3.25 -28.20 7.79
CA MET A 853 2.57 -29.10 8.74
C MET A 853 3.48 -29.49 9.92
N HIS A 854 4.76 -29.80 9.66
CA HIS A 854 5.74 -30.09 10.72
C HIS A 854 5.76 -28.98 11.78
N PHE A 855 5.92 -27.72 11.36
CA PHE A 855 6.04 -26.59 12.29
C PHE A 855 4.72 -26.22 12.99
N ASN A 856 3.58 -26.31 12.29
CA ASN A 856 2.26 -26.19 12.92
C ASN A 856 2.09 -27.26 14.02
N TYR A 857 2.37 -28.54 13.72
CA TYR A 857 2.25 -29.62 14.69
C TYR A 857 3.26 -29.52 15.85
N ARG A 858 4.52 -29.11 15.58
CA ARG A 858 5.54 -28.82 16.61
C ARG A 858 5.06 -27.75 17.61
N THR A 859 4.26 -26.79 17.15
CA THR A 859 3.70 -25.74 18.01
C THR A 859 2.47 -26.23 18.77
N ILE A 860 1.59 -27.00 18.11
CA ILE A 860 0.32 -27.46 18.69
C ILE A 860 0.53 -28.60 19.70
N CYS A 861 1.15 -29.71 19.29
CA CYS A 861 1.11 -30.97 20.07
C CYS A 861 2.31 -31.94 19.94
N ARG A 862 3.32 -31.68 19.10
CA ARG A 862 4.46 -32.60 18.88
C ARG A 862 5.73 -32.10 19.57
N GLY A 863 6.21 -32.86 20.56
CA GLY A 863 7.37 -32.54 21.38
C GLY A 863 7.04 -31.65 22.58
N ASP A 864 7.92 -31.67 23.59
CA ASP A 864 7.66 -31.11 24.93
C ASP A 864 7.46 -29.59 24.91
N ASN A 865 8.12 -28.89 23.98
CA ASN A 865 7.97 -27.45 23.79
C ASN A 865 6.63 -27.05 23.14
N SER A 866 5.84 -27.98 22.60
CA SER A 866 4.52 -27.67 22.05
C SER A 866 3.55 -27.18 23.13
N ILE A 867 2.52 -26.41 22.77
CA ILE A 867 1.54 -25.89 23.75
C ILE A 867 0.90 -27.04 24.53
N ILE A 868 0.42 -28.10 23.87
CA ILE A 868 -0.17 -29.24 24.57
C ILE A 868 0.89 -30.04 25.36
N GLY A 869 2.17 -30.03 24.95
CA GLY A 869 3.28 -30.57 25.75
C GLY A 869 3.49 -29.81 27.06
N GLN A 870 3.70 -28.49 26.97
CA GLN A 870 3.86 -27.59 28.13
C GLN A 870 2.66 -27.69 29.09
N LEU A 871 1.43 -27.74 28.56
CA LEU A 871 0.23 -27.88 29.39
C LEU A 871 0.11 -29.26 30.05
N LYS A 872 0.38 -30.36 29.34
CA LYS A 872 0.33 -31.71 29.92
C LYS A 872 1.35 -31.91 31.05
N ALA A 873 2.50 -31.24 30.98
CA ALA A 873 3.54 -31.33 31.99
C ALA A 873 3.15 -30.73 33.36
N GLU A 874 2.38 -29.63 33.39
CA GLU A 874 1.95 -28.97 34.64
C GLU A 874 0.52 -29.38 35.07
N ILE A 875 -0.42 -29.55 34.14
CA ILE A 875 -1.86 -29.73 34.44
C ILE A 875 -2.47 -31.04 33.91
N GLY A 876 -1.63 -31.97 33.41
CA GLY A 876 -2.08 -33.26 32.88
C GLY A 876 -3.13 -33.11 31.78
N ASN A 877 -4.15 -33.96 31.78
CA ASN A 877 -5.24 -33.90 30.79
C ASN A 877 -6.21 -32.72 30.97
N GLN A 878 -6.05 -31.85 31.98
CA GLN A 878 -6.98 -30.74 32.21
C GLN A 878 -6.91 -29.64 31.12
N TRP A 879 -5.87 -29.65 30.28
CA TRP A 879 -5.68 -28.73 29.14
C TRP A 879 -6.91 -28.61 28.24
N ILE A 880 -7.70 -29.68 28.11
CA ILE A 880 -8.95 -29.73 27.32
C ILE A 880 -10.00 -28.71 27.77
N ASN A 881 -9.92 -28.21 29.01
CA ASN A 881 -10.82 -27.15 29.51
C ASN A 881 -10.39 -25.75 29.07
N TYR A 882 -9.14 -25.57 28.61
CA TYR A 882 -8.55 -24.25 28.42
C TYR A 882 -8.30 -23.90 26.94
N ILE A 883 -8.07 -24.89 26.06
CA ILE A 883 -7.75 -24.63 24.65
C ILE A 883 -8.46 -25.58 23.69
N SER A 884 -8.96 -25.03 22.58
CA SER A 884 -9.57 -25.76 21.47
C SER A 884 -8.92 -25.35 20.15
N PHE A 885 -8.44 -26.34 19.39
CA PHE A 885 -7.92 -26.19 18.04
C PHE A 885 -8.94 -26.75 17.04
N CYS A 886 -9.35 -25.93 16.07
CA CYS A 886 -10.33 -26.27 15.05
C CYS A 886 -9.86 -25.80 13.67
N GLY A 887 -10.35 -26.48 12.63
CA GLY A 887 -10.33 -25.99 11.25
C GLY A 887 -11.76 -25.76 10.76
N LEU A 888 -11.89 -25.38 9.49
CA LEU A 888 -13.18 -25.13 8.85
C LEU A 888 -13.37 -26.05 7.63
N ARG A 889 -14.57 -26.62 7.47
CA ARG A 889 -14.95 -27.49 6.33
C ARG A 889 -16.42 -27.30 5.97
N THR A 890 -16.74 -27.45 4.68
CA THR A 890 -18.13 -27.40 4.18
C THR A 890 -18.39 -28.51 3.15
N HIS A 891 -19.63 -28.64 2.69
CA HIS A 891 -20.05 -29.57 1.65
C HIS A 891 -21.05 -28.93 0.69
N ALA A 892 -21.21 -29.53 -0.49
CA ALA A 892 -22.19 -29.14 -1.49
C ALA A 892 -22.56 -30.34 -2.38
N GLU A 893 -23.49 -30.11 -3.31
CA GLU A 893 -23.72 -30.99 -4.45
C GLU A 893 -23.15 -30.36 -5.73
N LEU A 894 -22.45 -31.16 -6.54
CA LEU A 894 -21.87 -30.79 -7.83
C LEU A 894 -22.15 -31.90 -8.86
N GLU A 895 -22.87 -31.57 -9.94
CA GLU A 895 -23.24 -32.50 -11.02
C GLU A 895 -23.74 -33.88 -10.54
N GLY A 896 -24.62 -33.91 -9.53
CA GLY A 896 -25.17 -35.15 -8.98
C GLY A 896 -24.29 -35.88 -7.96
N ASN A 897 -23.13 -35.32 -7.61
CA ASN A 897 -22.19 -35.89 -6.63
C ASN A 897 -22.14 -35.03 -5.36
N LEU A 898 -22.01 -35.67 -4.20
CA LEU A 898 -21.73 -34.96 -2.94
C LEU A 898 -20.23 -34.66 -2.87
N VAL A 899 -19.88 -33.41 -2.60
CA VAL A 899 -18.48 -32.95 -2.51
C VAL A 899 -18.24 -32.21 -1.20
N THR A 900 -17.00 -32.27 -0.69
CA THR A 900 -16.54 -31.47 0.46
C THR A 900 -15.23 -30.79 0.12
N GLU A 901 -15.01 -29.60 0.67
CA GLU A 901 -13.70 -28.97 0.69
C GLU A 901 -13.50 -28.24 2.04
N LEU A 902 -12.23 -28.08 2.44
CA LEU A 902 -11.86 -27.22 3.56
C LEU A 902 -12.15 -25.75 3.21
N ILE A 903 -12.64 -24.97 4.18
CA ILE A 903 -12.71 -23.52 4.03
C ILE A 903 -11.33 -22.98 4.42
N TYR A 904 -10.66 -22.30 3.49
CA TYR A 904 -9.29 -21.86 3.70
C TYR A 904 -9.26 -20.62 4.60
N VAL A 905 -8.89 -20.84 5.86
CA VAL A 905 -8.65 -19.78 6.86
C VAL A 905 -7.39 -19.02 6.45
N HIS A 906 -7.60 -17.90 5.76
CA HIS A 906 -6.55 -16.92 5.46
C HIS A 906 -6.51 -15.77 6.48
N SER A 907 -7.48 -15.67 7.39
CA SER A 907 -7.52 -14.69 8.48
C SER A 907 -6.17 -14.45 9.17
N LYS A 908 -5.96 -13.24 9.68
CA LYS A 908 -4.92 -12.94 10.68
C LYS A 908 -5.52 -12.06 11.78
N LEU A 909 -6.23 -12.71 12.71
CA LEU A 909 -7.08 -12.10 13.73
C LEU A 909 -6.68 -12.59 15.13
N LEU A 910 -6.68 -11.67 16.09
CA LEU A 910 -6.74 -11.94 17.53
C LEU A 910 -7.87 -11.08 18.13
N ILE A 911 -8.75 -11.68 18.92
CA ILE A 911 -9.68 -10.99 19.82
C ILE A 911 -9.35 -11.41 21.25
N ALA A 912 -9.41 -10.47 22.20
CA ALA A 912 -9.29 -10.73 23.63
C ALA A 912 -10.45 -10.07 24.39
N ASP A 913 -11.05 -10.84 25.32
CA ASP A 913 -12.00 -10.38 26.33
C ASP A 913 -13.17 -9.50 25.82
N ASP A 914 -13.62 -9.70 24.58
CA ASP A 914 -14.60 -8.84 23.90
C ASP A 914 -14.29 -7.33 23.98
N ASN A 915 -13.03 -6.89 24.10
CA ASN A 915 -12.69 -5.46 24.17
C ASN A 915 -11.44 -5.03 23.38
N THR A 916 -10.59 -5.98 22.98
CA THR A 916 -9.35 -5.71 22.25
C THR A 916 -9.25 -6.64 21.03
N VAL A 917 -8.91 -6.08 19.88
CA VAL A 917 -8.79 -6.79 18.60
C VAL A 917 -7.48 -6.43 17.90
N ILE A 918 -6.80 -7.39 17.27
CA ILE A 918 -5.73 -7.14 16.29
C ILE A 918 -6.13 -7.75 14.95
N ILE A 919 -6.11 -6.95 13.88
CA ILE A 919 -6.34 -7.37 12.48
C ILE A 919 -5.16 -6.91 11.63
N GLY A 920 -4.66 -7.76 10.72
CA GLY A 920 -3.56 -7.39 9.83
C GLY A 920 -3.26 -8.41 8.75
N SER A 921 -2.05 -8.33 8.21
CA SER A 921 -1.49 -9.30 7.25
C SER A 921 -0.56 -10.35 7.90
N ALA A 922 -0.10 -10.09 9.13
CA ALA A 922 0.91 -10.89 9.82
C ALA A 922 0.39 -12.24 10.35
N ASN A 923 0.99 -13.33 9.89
CA ASN A 923 0.72 -14.66 10.37
C ASN A 923 1.39 -14.94 11.73
N ILE A 924 0.92 -15.96 12.46
CA ILE A 924 1.66 -16.49 13.63
C ILE A 924 2.76 -17.39 13.09
N ASN A 925 3.85 -16.75 12.66
CA ASN A 925 5.12 -17.35 12.24
C ASN A 925 6.25 -16.29 12.37
N ASP A 926 7.50 -16.72 12.42
CA ASP A 926 8.67 -15.84 12.53
C ASP A 926 8.82 -14.95 11.28
N ARG A 927 8.49 -15.48 10.08
CA ARG A 927 8.42 -14.74 8.82
C ARG A 927 7.65 -13.42 8.94
N SER A 928 6.49 -13.43 9.58
CA SER A 928 5.67 -12.25 9.80
C SER A 928 6.05 -11.49 11.08
N MET A 929 6.42 -12.19 12.16
CA MET A 929 6.51 -11.59 13.50
C MET A 929 7.86 -10.92 13.80
N MET A 930 8.99 -11.43 13.30
CA MET A 930 10.33 -11.01 13.74
C MET A 930 10.84 -9.67 13.16
N GLY A 931 10.02 -8.93 12.41
CA GLY A 931 10.33 -7.62 11.80
C GLY A 931 11.39 -7.61 10.68
N LYS A 932 12.36 -8.53 10.72
CA LYS A 932 13.54 -8.63 9.85
C LYS A 932 13.29 -9.42 8.56
N ARG A 933 12.29 -10.31 8.59
CA ARG A 933 11.85 -11.17 7.48
C ARG A 933 10.87 -10.40 6.58
N ASP A 934 9.61 -10.78 6.49
CA ASP A 934 8.64 -10.14 5.59
C ASP A 934 8.17 -8.79 6.14
N SER A 935 7.69 -7.88 5.28
CA SER A 935 7.00 -6.67 5.73
C SER A 935 5.51 -6.89 5.86
N GLU A 936 4.96 -6.44 6.99
CA GLU A 936 3.58 -6.69 7.41
C GLU A 936 2.95 -5.42 7.99
N MET A 937 1.62 -5.35 7.97
CA MET A 937 0.84 -4.29 8.61
C MET A 937 -0.23 -4.91 9.49
N ALA A 938 -0.45 -4.35 10.67
CA ALA A 938 -1.61 -4.66 11.50
C ALA A 938 -2.14 -3.41 12.19
N VAL A 939 -3.35 -3.51 12.74
CA VAL A 939 -3.99 -2.48 13.55
C VAL A 939 -4.53 -3.15 14.80
N VAL A 940 -4.19 -2.60 15.96
CA VAL A 940 -4.84 -2.94 17.22
C VAL A 940 -5.95 -1.93 17.52
N PHE A 941 -7.14 -2.47 17.78
CA PHE A 941 -8.35 -1.76 18.18
C PHE A 941 -8.62 -2.08 19.64
N GLN A 942 -8.99 -1.07 20.41
CA GLN A 942 -9.47 -1.22 21.78
C GLN A 942 -10.71 -0.38 21.94
N ASP A 943 -11.77 -0.99 22.44
CA ASP A 943 -13.07 -0.34 22.51
C ASP A 943 -13.09 0.82 23.52
N THR A 944 -13.78 1.89 23.12
CA THR A 944 -14.08 3.06 23.96
C THR A 944 -15.58 3.23 24.21
N GLU A 945 -16.41 2.48 23.49
CA GLU A 945 -17.85 2.35 23.71
C GLU A 945 -18.11 0.90 24.16
N THR A 946 -18.70 0.71 25.34
CA THR A 946 -19.13 -0.61 25.83
C THR A 946 -20.62 -0.84 25.63
N VAL A 947 -21.03 -2.10 25.72
CA VAL A 947 -22.42 -2.56 25.76
C VAL A 947 -22.57 -3.67 26.81
N PRO A 948 -23.71 -3.77 27.51
CA PRO A 948 -23.97 -4.86 28.44
C PRO A 948 -23.92 -6.23 27.75
N SER A 949 -23.21 -7.16 28.36
CA SER A 949 -22.94 -8.52 27.90
C SER A 949 -22.78 -9.46 29.12
N VAL A 950 -22.37 -10.70 28.88
CA VAL A 950 -22.18 -11.75 29.90
C VAL A 950 -20.81 -12.40 29.75
N MET A 951 -20.12 -12.65 30.86
CA MET A 951 -18.81 -13.31 30.90
C MET A 951 -18.70 -14.24 32.12
N ASP A 952 -18.74 -15.55 31.87
CA ASP A 952 -18.85 -16.60 32.88
C ASP A 952 -20.10 -16.52 33.77
N GLY A 953 -21.25 -16.23 33.16
CA GLY A 953 -22.54 -15.99 33.83
C GLY A 953 -22.68 -14.61 34.48
N GLU A 954 -21.57 -13.92 34.76
CA GLU A 954 -21.56 -12.59 35.37
C GLU A 954 -21.83 -11.48 34.35
N THR A 955 -22.36 -10.34 34.82
CA THR A 955 -22.59 -9.16 33.98
C THR A 955 -21.25 -8.53 33.56
N TYR A 956 -21.09 -8.25 32.27
CA TYR A 956 -19.84 -7.77 31.70
C TYR A 956 -20.04 -6.62 30.71
N GLU A 957 -19.25 -5.55 30.83
CA GLU A 957 -19.24 -4.43 29.88
C GLU A 957 -18.30 -4.75 28.71
N ALA A 958 -18.87 -5.31 27.64
CA ALA A 958 -18.12 -5.70 26.44
C ALA A 958 -17.92 -4.54 25.48
N GLY A 959 -16.78 -4.50 24.80
CA GLY A 959 -16.47 -3.55 23.75
C GLY A 959 -17.32 -3.73 22.50
N LYS A 960 -17.88 -2.64 21.98
CA LYS A 960 -18.82 -2.65 20.85
C LYS A 960 -18.22 -3.17 19.53
N PHE A 961 -16.98 -2.81 19.20
CA PHE A 961 -16.26 -3.30 18.02
C PHE A 961 -15.88 -4.78 18.17
N ALA A 962 -15.27 -5.14 19.30
CA ALA A 962 -14.78 -6.49 19.55
C ALA A 962 -15.91 -7.52 19.71
N LEU A 963 -16.94 -7.22 20.51
CA LEU A 963 -18.11 -8.10 20.67
C LEU A 963 -18.83 -8.31 19.34
N SER A 964 -19.06 -7.25 18.56
CA SER A 964 -19.81 -7.38 17.30
C SER A 964 -19.07 -8.24 16.27
N LEU A 965 -17.74 -8.15 16.19
CA LEU A 965 -16.90 -9.04 15.38
C LEU A 965 -16.96 -10.48 15.90
N ARG A 966 -16.69 -10.70 17.18
CA ARG A 966 -16.67 -12.06 17.79
C ARG A 966 -18.01 -12.76 17.66
N MET A 967 -19.11 -12.03 17.86
CA MET A 967 -20.48 -12.52 17.68
C MET A 967 -20.86 -12.74 16.21
N HIS A 968 -20.20 -12.09 15.24
CA HIS A 968 -20.37 -12.43 13.83
C HIS A 968 -19.60 -13.73 13.51
N CYS A 969 -18.32 -13.83 13.88
CA CYS A 969 -17.52 -15.05 13.72
C CYS A 969 -18.23 -16.27 14.34
N PHE A 970 -18.73 -16.17 15.57
CA PHE A 970 -19.44 -17.29 16.21
C PHE A 970 -20.74 -17.67 15.48
N ARG A 971 -21.52 -16.72 14.94
CA ARG A 971 -22.73 -17.04 14.15
C ARG A 971 -22.41 -17.75 12.85
N LEU A 972 -21.36 -17.32 12.16
CA LEU A 972 -20.86 -17.95 10.93
C LEU A 972 -20.35 -19.37 11.21
N LEU A 973 -19.39 -19.50 12.13
CA LEU A 973 -18.68 -20.74 12.39
C LEU A 973 -19.54 -21.84 13.01
N LEU A 974 -20.57 -21.47 13.78
CA LEU A 974 -21.54 -22.41 14.38
C LEU A 974 -22.86 -22.51 13.60
N GLY A 975 -23.03 -21.74 12.52
CA GLY A 975 -24.21 -21.76 11.65
C GLY A 975 -25.50 -21.26 12.31
N CYS A 976 -25.41 -20.40 13.32
CA CYS A 976 -26.56 -19.97 14.14
C CYS A 976 -27.10 -18.56 13.84
N PHE A 977 -26.82 -17.98 12.66
CA PHE A 977 -27.39 -16.69 12.23
C PHE A 977 -28.91 -16.58 12.40
N ASN A 978 -29.65 -17.67 12.12
CA ASN A 978 -31.11 -17.76 12.21
C ASN A 978 -31.59 -18.72 13.32
N ASP A 979 -30.69 -19.16 14.21
CA ASP A 979 -31.00 -20.14 15.27
C ASP A 979 -30.84 -19.50 16.66
N PRO A 980 -31.90 -18.89 17.23
CA PRO A 980 -31.84 -18.22 18.52
C PRO A 980 -31.73 -19.19 19.71
N SER A 981 -31.78 -20.51 19.49
CA SER A 981 -31.60 -21.50 20.58
C SER A 981 -30.13 -21.62 21.02
N VAL A 982 -29.19 -21.27 20.12
CA VAL A 982 -27.75 -21.35 20.38
C VAL A 982 -27.29 -20.06 21.08
N ASN A 983 -27.30 -20.06 22.42
CA ASN A 983 -26.75 -18.95 23.18
C ASN A 983 -25.22 -18.89 23.02
N ILE A 984 -24.76 -17.91 22.24
CA ILE A 984 -23.35 -17.60 21.99
C ILE A 984 -22.87 -16.34 22.75
N GLN A 985 -23.70 -15.72 23.60
CA GLN A 985 -23.37 -14.42 24.23
C GLN A 985 -22.14 -14.54 25.13
N ASP A 986 -22.12 -15.52 26.02
CA ASP A 986 -21.01 -15.80 26.94
C ASP A 986 -19.94 -16.66 26.24
N PRO A 987 -18.73 -16.14 25.98
CA PRO A 987 -17.68 -16.86 25.25
C PRO A 987 -16.83 -17.76 26.14
N VAL A 988 -17.10 -17.89 27.45
CA VAL A 988 -16.27 -18.66 28.39
C VAL A 988 -17.01 -19.71 29.21
N SER A 989 -18.32 -19.60 29.40
CA SER A 989 -19.12 -20.58 30.16
C SER A 989 -18.84 -22.03 29.74
N ASP A 990 -18.83 -22.96 30.69
CA ASP A 990 -18.71 -24.39 30.37
C ASP A 990 -19.79 -24.87 29.39
N LYS A 991 -21.00 -24.31 29.50
CA LYS A 991 -22.09 -24.60 28.57
C LYS A 991 -21.73 -24.24 27.13
N PHE A 992 -21.30 -23.00 26.87
CA PHE A 992 -20.88 -22.60 25.53
C PHE A 992 -19.66 -23.42 25.06
N PHE A 993 -18.61 -23.50 25.88
CA PHE A 993 -17.36 -24.15 25.49
C PHE A 993 -17.53 -25.65 25.20
N LYS A 994 -18.27 -26.39 26.04
CA LYS A 994 -18.41 -27.85 25.95
C LYS A 994 -19.61 -28.26 25.10
N GLU A 995 -20.81 -27.78 25.43
CA GLU A 995 -22.07 -28.22 24.80
C GLU A 995 -22.33 -27.58 23.42
N VAL A 996 -21.77 -26.39 23.16
CA VAL A 996 -21.93 -25.71 21.87
C VAL A 996 -20.68 -25.85 20.99
N TRP A 997 -19.53 -25.35 21.44
CA TRP A 997 -18.31 -25.26 20.63
C TRP A 997 -17.68 -26.64 20.39
N VAL A 998 -17.15 -27.29 21.44
CA VAL A 998 -16.46 -28.58 21.31
C VAL A 998 -17.39 -29.67 20.76
N ALA A 999 -18.64 -29.75 21.24
CA ALA A 999 -19.61 -30.70 20.72
C ALA A 999 -19.99 -30.48 19.24
N THR A 1000 -19.94 -29.24 18.73
CA THR A 1000 -20.15 -28.98 17.29
C THR A 1000 -18.91 -29.33 16.47
N ALA A 1001 -17.72 -28.96 16.92
CA ALA A 1001 -16.46 -29.34 16.29
C ALA A 1001 -16.33 -30.86 16.13
N ALA A 1002 -16.56 -31.61 17.21
CA ALA A 1002 -16.48 -33.08 17.21
C ALA A 1002 -17.58 -33.72 16.36
N ARG A 1003 -18.85 -33.29 16.50
CA ARG A 1003 -19.98 -33.80 15.69
C ARG A 1003 -19.73 -33.60 14.20
N ASN A 1004 -19.31 -32.40 13.80
CA ASN A 1004 -19.07 -32.10 12.40
C ASN A 1004 -17.90 -32.95 11.86
N THR A 1005 -16.77 -33.07 12.57
CA THR A 1005 -15.66 -33.97 12.16
C THR A 1005 -16.14 -35.41 11.99
N THR A 1006 -16.88 -35.97 12.96
CA THR A 1006 -17.39 -37.35 12.88
C THR A 1006 -18.27 -37.57 11.64
N ILE A 1007 -19.10 -36.59 11.27
CA ILE A 1007 -19.95 -36.67 10.07
C ILE A 1007 -19.11 -36.55 8.79
N PHE A 1008 -18.18 -35.59 8.70
CA PHE A 1008 -17.33 -35.44 7.50
C PHE A 1008 -16.45 -36.67 7.26
N ASP A 1009 -15.82 -37.23 8.30
CA ASP A 1009 -14.98 -38.43 8.18
C ASP A 1009 -15.83 -39.67 7.83
N LYS A 1010 -17.03 -39.84 8.40
CA LYS A 1010 -17.97 -40.91 8.02
C LYS A 1010 -18.45 -40.78 6.57
N VAL A 1011 -18.81 -39.57 6.14
CA VAL A 1011 -19.48 -39.35 4.85
C VAL A 1011 -18.48 -39.32 3.70
N PHE A 1012 -17.36 -38.61 3.86
CA PHE A 1012 -16.40 -38.37 2.77
C PHE A 1012 -15.07 -39.08 2.95
N ARG A 1013 -14.70 -39.52 4.17
CA ARG A 1013 -13.35 -39.98 4.51
C ARG A 1013 -12.28 -38.97 4.03
N CYS A 1014 -12.51 -37.70 4.40
CA CYS A 1014 -11.68 -36.59 3.96
C CYS A 1014 -10.37 -36.48 4.75
N LEU A 1015 -9.35 -35.90 4.13
CA LEU A 1015 -8.08 -35.59 4.77
C LEU A 1015 -8.02 -34.10 5.20
N PRO A 1016 -7.24 -33.75 6.23
CA PRO A 1016 -6.54 -34.65 7.17
C PRO A 1016 -7.51 -35.31 8.15
N SER A 1017 -7.17 -36.51 8.64
CA SER A 1017 -7.95 -37.26 9.65
C SER A 1017 -7.03 -37.99 10.62
N ASP A 1018 -7.46 -38.15 11.87
CA ASP A 1018 -6.70 -38.81 12.93
C ASP A 1018 -6.59 -40.34 12.76
N GLU A 1019 -7.33 -40.97 11.83
CA GLU A 1019 -7.15 -42.40 11.47
C GLU A 1019 -5.83 -42.67 10.72
N VAL A 1020 -5.17 -41.66 10.13
CA VAL A 1020 -4.03 -41.85 9.22
C VAL A 1020 -2.72 -41.37 9.82
N HIS A 1021 -1.99 -42.26 10.50
CA HIS A 1021 -0.76 -41.91 11.21
C HIS A 1021 0.53 -41.89 10.38
N ASN A 1022 0.53 -42.48 9.17
CA ASN A 1022 1.70 -42.66 8.32
C ASN A 1022 1.32 -42.76 6.83
N PHE A 1023 2.31 -42.65 5.92
CA PHE A 1023 2.10 -42.75 4.48
C PHE A 1023 1.72 -44.17 4.01
N PHE A 1024 1.95 -45.21 4.81
CA PHE A 1024 1.59 -46.59 4.49
C PHE A 1024 0.07 -46.86 4.66
N HIS A 1025 -0.55 -46.29 5.70
CA HIS A 1025 -2.00 -46.37 5.94
C HIS A 1025 -2.80 -45.47 4.99
N LEU A 1026 -2.18 -44.43 4.45
CA LEU A 1026 -2.85 -43.40 3.65
C LEU A 1026 -3.55 -43.98 2.38
N PRO A 1027 -2.91 -44.81 1.54
CA PRO A 1027 -3.60 -45.49 0.44
C PRO A 1027 -4.72 -46.45 0.92
N GLU A 1028 -4.53 -47.17 2.02
CA GLU A 1028 -5.53 -48.12 2.54
C GLU A 1028 -6.76 -47.40 3.10
N TYR A 1029 -6.57 -46.24 3.72
CA TYR A 1029 -7.63 -45.36 4.21
C TYR A 1029 -8.49 -44.83 3.06
N LEU A 1030 -7.86 -44.43 1.95
CA LEU A 1030 -8.50 -43.85 0.76
C LEU A 1030 -9.13 -44.89 -0.17
N ALA A 1031 -8.60 -46.11 -0.22
CA ALA A 1031 -9.17 -47.22 -0.99
C ALA A 1031 -10.55 -47.69 -0.45
N LYS A 1032 -10.90 -47.30 0.79
CA LYS A 1032 -12.19 -47.58 1.42
C LYS A 1032 -13.18 -46.44 1.09
N PRO A 1033 -14.23 -46.67 0.27
CA PRO A 1033 -15.14 -45.61 -0.15
C PRO A 1033 -15.93 -45.02 1.03
N GLY A 1034 -16.13 -43.70 1.05
CA GLY A 1034 -16.98 -43.01 2.04
C GLY A 1034 -18.48 -43.17 1.74
N LEU A 1035 -19.35 -42.91 2.74
CA LEU A 1035 -20.80 -43.06 2.61
C LEU A 1035 -21.38 -42.26 1.42
N ALA A 1036 -20.82 -41.10 1.09
CA ALA A 1036 -21.18 -40.29 -0.08
C ALA A 1036 -21.15 -41.06 -1.41
N THR A 1037 -20.27 -42.06 -1.52
CA THR A 1037 -20.12 -42.93 -2.70
C THR A 1037 -20.81 -44.30 -2.56
N GLN A 1038 -21.09 -44.76 -1.33
CA GLN A 1038 -21.77 -46.03 -1.07
C GLN A 1038 -23.29 -45.89 -1.07
N ASP A 1039 -23.81 -44.87 -0.37
CA ASP A 1039 -25.24 -44.63 -0.15
C ASP A 1039 -25.48 -43.12 -0.02
N ARG A 1040 -25.74 -42.50 -1.17
CA ARG A 1040 -25.97 -41.05 -1.27
C ARG A 1040 -27.15 -40.58 -0.41
N VAL A 1041 -28.18 -41.40 -0.20
CA VAL A 1041 -29.37 -41.00 0.58
C VAL A 1041 -29.00 -40.90 2.05
N LYS A 1042 -28.39 -41.94 2.62
CA LYS A 1042 -27.89 -41.89 4.01
C LYS A 1042 -26.80 -40.84 4.21
N ALA A 1043 -25.98 -40.57 3.19
CA ALA A 1043 -25.03 -39.46 3.23
C ALA A 1043 -25.73 -38.10 3.34
N GLN A 1044 -26.81 -37.86 2.58
CA GLN A 1044 -27.60 -36.62 2.69
C GLN A 1044 -28.32 -36.50 4.05
N GLU A 1045 -28.83 -37.61 4.60
CA GLU A 1045 -29.43 -37.64 5.95
C GLU A 1045 -28.42 -37.27 7.05
N GLU A 1046 -27.19 -37.81 6.99
CA GLU A 1046 -26.13 -37.47 7.94
C GLU A 1046 -25.64 -36.02 7.79
N LEU A 1047 -25.53 -35.51 6.55
CA LEU A 1047 -25.08 -34.14 6.30
C LEU A 1047 -26.08 -33.08 6.79
N GLN A 1048 -27.37 -33.37 6.86
CA GLN A 1048 -28.38 -32.50 7.51
C GLN A 1048 -28.11 -32.26 9.00
N ARG A 1049 -27.23 -33.04 9.64
CA ARG A 1049 -26.86 -32.91 11.06
C ARG A 1049 -25.63 -32.01 11.30
N ILE A 1050 -24.97 -31.55 10.23
CA ILE A 1050 -23.94 -30.51 10.29
C ILE A 1050 -24.59 -29.19 10.74
N LYS A 1051 -23.92 -28.46 11.64
CA LYS A 1051 -24.23 -27.04 11.90
C LYS A 1051 -22.95 -26.22 11.84
N GLY A 1052 -22.97 -25.15 11.05
CA GLY A 1052 -21.80 -24.30 10.82
C GLY A 1052 -20.67 -25.04 10.08
N PHE A 1053 -19.46 -24.50 10.23
CA PHE A 1053 -18.28 -24.92 9.48
C PHE A 1053 -17.14 -25.45 10.36
N VAL A 1054 -17.18 -25.21 11.67
CA VAL A 1054 -16.13 -25.63 12.60
C VAL A 1054 -16.06 -27.15 12.71
N VAL A 1055 -14.84 -27.68 12.54
CA VAL A 1055 -14.45 -29.08 12.74
C VAL A 1055 -13.24 -29.14 13.67
N GLN A 1056 -13.14 -30.18 14.48
CA GLN A 1056 -11.96 -30.39 15.33
C GLN A 1056 -10.70 -30.59 14.49
N PHE A 1057 -9.58 -29.98 14.89
CA PHE A 1057 -8.31 -30.13 14.20
C PHE A 1057 -7.65 -31.49 14.54
N PRO A 1058 -7.25 -32.31 13.55
CA PRO A 1058 -6.65 -33.62 13.78
C PRO A 1058 -5.19 -33.50 14.24
N PHE A 1059 -4.86 -34.05 15.41
CA PHE A 1059 -3.52 -33.96 16.01
C PHE A 1059 -2.56 -35.07 15.55
N PHE A 1060 -3.11 -36.23 15.19
CA PHE A 1060 -2.43 -37.49 14.94
C PHE A 1060 -2.26 -37.83 13.45
N PHE A 1061 -2.78 -37.01 12.54
CA PHE A 1061 -2.55 -37.15 11.10
C PHE A 1061 -1.06 -37.07 10.74
N LEU A 1062 -0.52 -38.13 10.12
CA LEU A 1062 0.90 -38.31 9.83
C LEU A 1062 1.81 -38.09 11.07
N ALA A 1063 1.39 -38.60 12.24
CA ALA A 1063 2.13 -38.46 13.50
C ALA A 1063 3.40 -39.32 13.60
N ALA A 1064 3.49 -40.42 12.85
CA ALA A 1064 4.68 -41.27 12.82
C ALA A 1064 5.71 -40.82 11.75
N GLU A 1065 5.39 -39.80 10.94
CA GLU A 1065 6.23 -39.34 9.83
C GLU A 1065 7.12 -38.16 10.20
N ASN A 1066 8.34 -38.15 9.67
CA ASN A 1066 9.17 -36.95 9.65
C ASN A 1066 8.78 -36.07 8.45
N LEU A 1067 7.83 -35.16 8.69
CA LEU A 1067 7.31 -34.20 7.69
C LEU A 1067 8.30 -33.10 7.26
N LEU A 1068 9.60 -33.22 7.58
CA LEU A 1068 10.65 -32.31 7.08
C LEU A 1068 11.13 -32.77 5.68
N PRO A 1069 11.43 -31.83 4.76
CA PRO A 1069 11.93 -32.18 3.42
C PRO A 1069 13.17 -33.08 3.46
N SER A 1070 13.11 -34.20 2.73
CA SER A 1070 14.18 -35.20 2.72
C SER A 1070 15.48 -34.63 2.11
N VAL A 1071 16.63 -35.06 2.64
CA VAL A 1071 17.96 -34.62 2.17
C VAL A 1071 18.11 -34.89 0.67
N GLY A 1072 18.44 -33.87 -0.11
CA GLY A 1072 18.54 -33.93 -1.57
C GLY A 1072 17.30 -33.46 -2.34
N THR A 1073 16.17 -33.21 -1.67
CA THR A 1073 15.05 -32.46 -2.28
C THR A 1073 15.42 -30.98 -2.46
N LYS A 1074 14.77 -30.29 -3.41
CA LYS A 1074 15.00 -28.84 -3.63
C LYS A 1074 14.62 -28.04 -2.38
N GLU A 1075 13.58 -28.49 -1.69
CA GLU A 1075 12.99 -27.89 -0.50
C GLU A 1075 13.91 -28.04 0.72
N ALA A 1076 14.71 -29.12 0.78
CA ALA A 1076 15.79 -29.29 1.77
C ALA A 1076 17.07 -28.48 1.45
N MET A 1077 17.26 -28.02 0.20
CA MET A 1077 18.35 -27.09 -0.15
C MET A 1077 18.03 -25.63 0.23
N VAL A 1078 16.79 -25.34 0.61
CA VAL A 1078 16.33 -24.01 1.03
C VAL A 1078 16.44 -23.89 2.56
N PRO A 1079 16.94 -22.77 3.12
CA PRO A 1079 17.08 -22.61 4.58
C PRO A 1079 15.74 -22.77 5.31
N MET A 1080 15.76 -23.49 6.44
CA MET A 1080 14.57 -23.81 7.25
C MET A 1080 13.74 -22.59 7.65
N GLU A 1081 14.40 -21.44 7.84
CA GLU A 1081 13.76 -20.12 8.09
C GLU A 1081 12.76 -19.68 7.01
N THR A 1082 12.75 -20.33 5.84
CA THR A 1082 11.77 -20.07 4.78
C THR A 1082 10.38 -20.56 5.19
N TRP A 1083 10.33 -21.62 6.00
CA TRP A 1083 9.13 -22.31 6.47
C TRP A 1083 8.69 -21.88 7.87
N THR A 1084 9.48 -21.07 8.61
CA THR A 1084 9.21 -20.67 10.00
C THR A 1084 8.73 -19.24 10.20
#